data_AF-A0A5J4URF6-F1
#
_entry.id   AF-A0A5J4URF6-F1
#
_cell.length_a   1.000
_cell.length_b   1.000
_cell.length_c   1.000
_cell.angle_alpha   90.00
_cell.angle_beta   90.00
_cell.angle_gamma   90.00
#
_symmetry.space_group_name_H-M   'P 1'
#
loop_
_entity.id
_entity.type
_entity.pdbx_description
1 polymer ?
#
loop_
_entity_poly.entity_id
_entity_poly.type
_entity_poly.pdbx_seq_one_letter_code
_entity_poly.pdbx_strand_id
1 'polypeptide(L)'
;QIPTPCNSRHITCQNPNGYPLKCKNKHFLLLSVIIYYATRSFFDASANIVEIYNQIFDQPGDGLGQIDFDESDDICIITNCTFANINKTSGNGGCMELYIRNRGKASINNCSFTYCDVLDEGGAIYASISTGGKLTIDGMCSFSGCFSYNANGGGIYVEIDGETSKFILEDWIIFYNCSAEVGGALFIQSSNAAVVTLGQSLFLDCLSGFDGGAIYINLYGGTSYIQIEGDITFRNCSSIQGYGGGMYMNVQNDFEITTSHTVLFDNCSSVTAQLFLVTDYIGIVIRITGDIQFKQCYSSIAGGGIHTESVDGSLIETSNFSFDGCSSEQNAGGAFIQSSDRSENIIRGLTIQNCETSGDGGGILLYIVNQYSILQVIDLTVTNCSSWSYGGGISINIHDKAVVQFEGYCHVTKCTSQNIAGGIFVYIWNIYEVVDINADLIIDSCTSILDGGGMYVNLYRGGEIIIRNKSKITNCKSEGGNGGGIYIQIDFQYSYQFIINDALIQECEAKADQTHLFQTGYGGGMFLTGSGDYDPSTLRLDLKGMRILGNTANNGGQSLYVAITKLAEWCRTGTAGEYVKGNYIDSTSDLNELQGVRMDYSTFKILLISQIQNQQRSLEYYWNVRNQIYHIQNRNGGQYYGQDQYWCGNIDEPCESIEYALKQISVRNGGNETTPISEKKIGITEGGLQLSNPFSFSESSSYTSVIKIMKQMYGTTSAMTEQAEIKIIKGSSGSTVESGHKGWISAAQGLQLRIYGIKIITDQYKLTIPIINIQDTDSILELDTVTFSGIQLSPATEAKGIVHINVDNSQFIAQSCIFQNMDIDSQGGNAIRIVNEGSSSITGTIKGCQFNNIKSIGDSNGQGGSAIFMENKHGSKLIIDDNCEFYKCNIDKGNGGAIYIDIDFTSEFEFKIKDALIQDCEEKADPTKRYPTGYGGGIFLTGSGDYDPSTLRLDLKGMRILGNTANNGGQSLYVAITKLAE
;
A
#
# COMPACT_ATOMS: atom_id res chain seq x y z
N GLN A 1 1.73 -37.68 -45.65
CA GLN A 1 1.48 -38.98 -46.30
C GLN A 1 0.01 -39.34 -46.08
N ILE A 2 -0.71 -39.64 -47.16
CA ILE A 2 -2.13 -40.07 -47.28
C ILE A 2 -2.05 -41.44 -48.02
N PRO A 3 -2.87 -42.49 -47.77
CA PRO A 3 -4.35 -42.57 -48.04
C PRO A 3 -5.23 -43.34 -47.01
N THR A 4 -6.43 -42.92 -46.58
CA THR A 4 -7.82 -42.82 -47.20
C THR A 4 -8.41 -44.15 -47.75
N PRO A 5 -9.75 -44.34 -47.97
CA PRO A 5 -10.99 -43.59 -47.60
C PRO A 5 -12.28 -44.45 -47.31
N CYS A 6 -13.44 -43.76 -47.13
CA CYS A 6 -14.84 -44.05 -47.57
C CYS A 6 -15.87 -44.02 -46.41
N ASN A 7 -17.07 -43.43 -46.51
CA ASN A 7 -17.76 -42.69 -47.58
C ASN A 7 -18.92 -41.89 -46.97
N SER A 8 -19.15 -40.68 -47.49
CA SER A 8 -20.39 -39.91 -47.36
C SER A 8 -21.22 -40.06 -48.65
N ARG A 9 -22.55 -39.94 -48.57
CA ARG A 9 -23.39 -39.17 -49.54
C ARG A 9 -24.90 -39.22 -49.23
N HIS A 10 -25.47 -38.01 -49.22
CA HIS A 10 -26.76 -37.54 -49.74
C HIS A 10 -28.09 -38.21 -49.37
N ILE A 11 -29.03 -37.41 -48.83
CA ILE A 11 -30.38 -37.29 -49.40
C ILE A 11 -30.82 -35.81 -49.40
N THR A 12 -31.37 -35.41 -50.54
CA THR A 12 -31.88 -34.10 -51.00
C THR A 12 -33.31 -33.81 -50.55
N CYS A 13 -33.64 -32.52 -50.39
CA CYS A 13 -35.03 -32.03 -50.36
C CYS A 13 -35.67 -32.08 -51.77
N GLN A 14 -36.91 -32.55 -51.87
CA GLN A 14 -37.93 -32.06 -52.82
C GLN A 14 -39.35 -32.56 -52.45
N ASN A 15 -40.29 -31.62 -52.35
CA ASN A 15 -41.74 -31.82 -52.41
C ASN A 15 -42.14 -31.88 -53.91
N PRO A 16 -43.18 -32.60 -54.40
CA PRO A 16 -44.57 -32.13 -54.27
C PRO A 16 -45.71 -33.19 -54.33
N ASN A 17 -46.91 -32.74 -53.91
CA ASN A 17 -48.27 -33.24 -54.16
C ASN A 17 -48.52 -34.41 -55.15
N GLY A 18 -49.35 -35.36 -54.71
CA GLY A 18 -50.07 -36.28 -55.58
C GLY A 18 -51.12 -37.15 -54.86
N TYR A 19 -52.36 -36.67 -54.75
CA TYR A 19 -53.54 -37.54 -54.72
C TYR A 19 -53.72 -38.14 -56.13
N PRO A 20 -54.18 -39.40 -56.33
CA PRO A 20 -55.53 -39.80 -55.90
C PRO A 20 -55.72 -41.29 -55.56
N LEU A 21 -56.78 -41.62 -54.80
CA LEU A 21 -57.78 -42.64 -55.19
C LEU A 21 -58.88 -42.78 -54.13
N LYS A 22 -60.07 -42.32 -54.53
CA LYS A 22 -61.35 -42.68 -53.93
C LYS A 22 -61.60 -44.17 -54.14
N CYS A 23 -61.66 -44.94 -53.08
CA CYS A 23 -62.49 -46.15 -53.03
C CYS A 23 -63.41 -46.07 -51.82
N LYS A 24 -64.71 -45.97 -52.10
CA LYS A 24 -65.81 -46.14 -51.14
C LYS A 24 -65.69 -47.54 -50.54
N ASN A 25 -65.44 -47.64 -49.24
CA ASN A 25 -65.75 -48.87 -48.52
C ASN A 25 -66.22 -48.54 -47.10
N LYS A 26 -67.55 -48.50 -46.93
CA LYS A 26 -68.23 -48.41 -45.62
C LYS A 26 -67.84 -49.54 -44.65
N HIS A 27 -67.12 -50.56 -45.13
CA HIS A 27 -66.57 -51.63 -44.30
C HIS A 27 -65.32 -51.24 -43.50
N PHE A 28 -64.49 -50.30 -43.95
CA PHE A 28 -63.30 -49.90 -43.17
C PHE A 28 -63.68 -49.02 -41.97
N LEU A 29 -64.64 -48.11 -42.14
CA LEU A 29 -65.13 -47.28 -41.02
C LEU A 29 -65.85 -48.14 -39.97
N LEU A 30 -66.59 -49.17 -40.38
CA LEU A 30 -67.21 -50.10 -39.45
C LEU A 30 -66.17 -50.99 -38.75
N LEU A 31 -65.10 -51.42 -39.44
CA LEU A 31 -64.01 -52.16 -38.79
C LEU A 31 -63.19 -51.26 -37.84
N SER A 32 -62.96 -49.99 -38.18
CA SER A 32 -62.29 -49.02 -37.32
C SER A 32 -63.14 -48.62 -36.11
N VAL A 33 -64.46 -48.48 -36.29
CA VAL A 33 -65.41 -48.21 -35.19
C VAL A 33 -65.61 -49.46 -34.34
N ILE A 34 -65.67 -50.67 -34.92
CA ILE A 34 -65.73 -51.92 -34.17
C ILE A 34 -64.40 -52.19 -33.44
N ILE A 35 -63.23 -51.88 -34.01
CA ILE A 35 -61.95 -51.97 -33.29
C ILE A 35 -61.88 -50.88 -32.21
N TYR A 36 -62.34 -49.65 -32.47
CA TYR A 36 -62.39 -48.55 -31.49
C TYR A 36 -63.38 -48.82 -30.33
N TYR A 37 -64.52 -49.46 -30.59
CA TYR A 37 -65.47 -49.86 -29.56
C TYR A 37 -65.06 -51.19 -28.90
N ALA A 38 -64.49 -52.17 -29.62
CA ALA A 38 -64.01 -53.43 -29.05
C ALA A 38 -62.74 -53.26 -28.20
N THR A 39 -61.88 -52.26 -28.46
CA THR A 39 -60.78 -51.91 -27.56
C THR A 39 -61.25 -51.12 -26.32
N ARG A 40 -62.39 -50.42 -26.39
CA ARG A 40 -63.06 -49.86 -25.20
C ARG A 40 -63.81 -50.89 -24.37
N SER A 41 -64.27 -51.99 -24.97
CA SER A 41 -64.95 -53.09 -24.24
C SER A 41 -64.00 -54.05 -23.53
N PHE A 42 -62.67 -53.87 -23.63
CA PHE A 42 -61.66 -54.75 -23.01
C PHE A 42 -60.79 -54.05 -21.94
N PHE A 43 -61.03 -52.78 -21.64
CA PHE A 43 -60.47 -52.06 -20.50
C PHE A 43 -61.56 -51.18 -19.87
N ASP A 44 -62.52 -51.81 -19.17
CA ASP A 44 -63.20 -51.13 -18.06
C ASP A 44 -62.26 -51.23 -16.86
N ALA A 45 -61.27 -50.33 -16.78
CA ALA A 45 -60.66 -49.96 -15.52
C ALA A 45 -61.51 -48.79 -15.00
N SER A 46 -62.47 -49.09 -14.14
CA SER A 46 -63.30 -48.07 -13.52
C SER A 46 -62.49 -47.42 -12.41
N ALA A 47 -61.94 -46.22 -12.65
CA ALA A 47 -61.24 -45.45 -11.63
C ALA A 47 -62.02 -45.47 -10.31
N ASN A 48 -61.36 -45.93 -9.25
CA ASN A 48 -61.89 -46.00 -7.91
C ASN A 48 -61.89 -44.60 -7.29
N ILE A 49 -63.02 -44.21 -6.70
CA ILE A 49 -63.18 -42.91 -6.05
C ILE A 49 -63.40 -43.15 -4.55
N VAL A 50 -62.43 -42.74 -3.74
CA VAL A 50 -62.48 -42.76 -2.27
C VAL A 50 -62.78 -41.34 -1.78
N GLU A 51 -63.89 -41.17 -1.08
CA GLU A 51 -64.32 -39.86 -0.58
C GLU A 51 -64.58 -39.92 0.93
N ILE A 52 -63.84 -39.12 1.70
CA ILE A 52 -63.93 -39.06 3.17
C ILE A 52 -64.16 -37.62 3.59
N TYR A 53 -65.31 -37.36 4.22
CA TYR A 53 -65.74 -36.01 4.58
C TYR A 53 -66.17 -35.93 6.05
N ASN A 54 -65.74 -34.86 6.73
CA ASN A 54 -66.20 -34.46 8.07
C ASN A 54 -66.08 -35.59 9.13
N GLN A 55 -65.00 -36.37 9.08
CA GLN A 55 -64.74 -37.46 10.05
C GLN A 55 -63.76 -37.02 11.14
N ILE A 56 -63.85 -37.65 12.30
CA ILE A 56 -62.91 -37.50 13.42
C ILE A 56 -62.36 -38.88 13.74
N PHE A 57 -61.03 -38.98 13.76
CA PHE A 57 -60.27 -40.18 14.11
C PHE A 57 -59.43 -39.83 15.34
N ASP A 58 -59.78 -40.38 16.51
CA ASP A 58 -59.22 -39.92 17.80
C ASP A 58 -58.78 -41.05 18.76
N GLN A 59 -58.77 -42.30 18.28
CA GLN A 59 -58.31 -43.46 19.05
C GLN A 59 -56.94 -43.96 18.56
N PRO A 60 -56.13 -44.60 19.43
CA PRO A 60 -54.88 -45.22 19.01
C PRO A 60 -55.11 -46.25 17.89
N GLY A 61 -54.43 -46.08 16.76
CA GLY A 61 -54.56 -46.95 15.59
C GLY A 61 -55.79 -46.68 14.69
N ASP A 62 -56.57 -45.64 14.97
CA ASP A 62 -57.78 -45.25 14.21
C ASP A 62 -57.49 -44.46 12.92
N GLY A 63 -56.26 -44.55 12.40
CA GLY A 63 -55.89 -43.93 11.13
C GLY A 63 -56.60 -44.57 9.94
N LEU A 64 -56.48 -43.94 8.76
CA LEU A 64 -57.01 -44.53 7.51
C LEU A 64 -56.21 -45.76 7.05
N GLY A 65 -55.03 -45.98 7.63
CA GLY A 65 -54.14 -47.06 7.22
C GLY A 65 -53.58 -46.84 5.80
N GLN A 66 -53.32 -47.94 5.11
CA GLN A 66 -52.77 -47.94 3.75
C GLN A 66 -53.86 -47.76 2.69
N ILE A 67 -53.65 -46.81 1.79
CA ILE A 67 -54.49 -46.55 0.61
C ILE A 67 -53.62 -46.69 -0.65
N ASP A 68 -53.90 -47.72 -1.43
CA ASP A 68 -53.20 -48.01 -2.69
C ASP A 68 -54.01 -47.55 -3.90
N PHE A 69 -53.40 -46.74 -4.77
CA PHE A 69 -53.96 -46.30 -6.05
C PHE A 69 -53.29 -47.08 -7.19
N ASP A 70 -53.75 -48.32 -7.40
CA ASP A 70 -53.17 -49.24 -8.37
C ASP A 70 -53.86 -49.18 -9.75
N GLU A 71 -55.10 -48.69 -9.85
CA GLU A 71 -55.81 -48.53 -11.13
C GLU A 71 -55.53 -47.18 -11.79
N SER A 72 -55.73 -47.09 -13.11
CA SER A 72 -55.46 -45.85 -13.84
C SER A 72 -56.47 -44.77 -13.45
N ASP A 73 -55.96 -43.61 -13.03
CA ASP A 73 -56.73 -42.40 -12.73
C ASP A 73 -57.65 -42.46 -11.49
N ASP A 74 -57.33 -43.31 -10.49
CA ASP A 74 -58.02 -43.34 -9.19
C ASP A 74 -57.99 -41.97 -8.48
N ILE A 75 -59.03 -41.68 -7.69
CA ILE A 75 -59.19 -40.40 -6.99
C ILE A 75 -59.47 -40.63 -5.51
N CYS A 76 -58.74 -39.95 -4.63
CA CYS A 76 -59.05 -39.83 -3.20
C CYS A 76 -59.23 -38.38 -2.80
N ILE A 77 -60.33 -38.08 -2.12
CA ILE A 77 -60.62 -36.76 -1.57
C ILE A 77 -60.91 -36.92 -0.08
N ILE A 78 -60.04 -36.38 0.75
CA ILE A 78 -60.19 -36.30 2.20
C ILE A 78 -60.43 -34.83 2.54
N THR A 79 -61.54 -34.49 3.16
CA THR A 79 -61.88 -33.08 3.41
C THR A 79 -62.55 -32.87 4.76
N ASN A 80 -62.16 -31.79 5.45
CA ASN A 80 -62.69 -31.41 6.77
C ASN A 80 -62.55 -32.51 7.84
N CYS A 81 -61.48 -33.31 7.79
CA CYS A 81 -61.28 -34.41 8.74
C CYS A 81 -60.28 -34.04 9.83
N THR A 82 -60.46 -34.60 11.03
CA THR A 82 -59.56 -34.43 12.17
C THR A 82 -58.96 -35.77 12.55
N PHE A 83 -57.63 -35.82 12.64
CA PHE A 83 -56.86 -36.95 13.12
C PHE A 83 -56.12 -36.52 14.39
N ALA A 84 -56.37 -37.19 15.51
CA ALA A 84 -55.85 -36.77 16.82
C ALA A 84 -55.36 -37.95 17.66
N ASN A 85 -54.21 -37.80 18.32
CA ASN A 85 -53.64 -38.77 19.28
C ASN A 85 -53.48 -40.19 18.69
N ILE A 86 -53.10 -40.27 17.41
CA ILE A 86 -52.90 -41.55 16.74
C ILE A 86 -51.43 -41.94 16.87
N ASN A 87 -51.16 -42.96 17.69
CA ASN A 87 -49.81 -43.51 17.85
C ASN A 87 -49.74 -44.91 17.22
N LYS A 88 -48.81 -45.08 16.29
CA LYS A 88 -48.58 -46.34 15.58
C LYS A 88 -47.18 -46.88 15.88
N THR A 89 -47.12 -48.08 16.44
CA THR A 89 -45.85 -48.69 16.90
C THR A 89 -45.06 -49.43 15.82
N SER A 90 -45.52 -49.42 14.56
CA SER A 90 -44.86 -50.09 13.42
C SER A 90 -45.54 -49.73 12.10
N GLY A 91 -44.78 -49.60 11.01
CA GLY A 91 -45.26 -49.16 9.70
C GLY A 91 -45.20 -47.64 9.56
N ASN A 92 -45.37 -47.13 8.34
CA ASN A 92 -45.24 -45.69 8.07
C ASN A 92 -46.56 -44.95 8.32
N GLY A 93 -46.55 -43.62 8.32
CA GLY A 93 -47.79 -42.82 8.30
C GLY A 93 -48.69 -43.07 9.50
N GLY A 94 -48.47 -42.36 10.61
CA GLY A 94 -49.26 -42.57 11.83
C GLY A 94 -50.76 -42.44 11.60
N CYS A 95 -51.16 -41.54 10.71
CA CYS A 95 -52.55 -41.27 10.35
C CYS A 95 -52.94 -41.88 8.99
N MET A 96 -52.06 -41.89 7.97
CA MET A 96 -52.29 -42.60 6.70
C MET A 96 -51.01 -42.89 5.89
N GLU A 97 -51.05 -43.96 5.10
CA GLU A 97 -50.03 -44.32 4.09
C GLU A 97 -50.65 -44.26 2.69
N LEU A 98 -50.07 -43.46 1.79
CA LEU A 98 -50.59 -43.22 0.44
C LEU A 98 -49.61 -43.74 -0.61
N TYR A 99 -50.05 -44.69 -1.44
CA TYR A 99 -49.29 -45.16 -2.60
C TYR A 99 -49.97 -44.70 -3.89
N ILE A 100 -49.56 -43.55 -4.41
CA ILE A 100 -50.21 -42.85 -5.52
C ILE A 100 -49.48 -43.15 -6.83
N ARG A 101 -50.02 -44.11 -7.61
CA ARG A 101 -49.42 -44.57 -8.86
C ARG A 101 -50.39 -44.39 -10.05
N ASN A 102 -49.91 -44.64 -11.26
CA ASN A 102 -50.71 -44.72 -12.49
C ASN A 102 -51.65 -43.52 -12.74
N ARG A 103 -51.15 -42.29 -12.56
CA ARG A 103 -51.92 -41.03 -12.66
C ARG A 103 -53.04 -40.85 -11.62
N GLY A 104 -53.03 -41.64 -10.55
CA GLY A 104 -53.93 -41.46 -9.40
C GLY A 104 -53.76 -40.09 -8.74
N LYS A 105 -54.81 -39.61 -8.08
CA LYS A 105 -54.87 -38.28 -7.48
C LYS A 105 -55.42 -38.34 -6.06
N ALA A 106 -54.64 -37.91 -5.08
CA ALA A 106 -55.11 -37.70 -3.72
C ALA A 106 -55.17 -36.19 -3.41
N SER A 107 -56.25 -35.75 -2.76
CA SER A 107 -56.43 -34.38 -2.28
C SER A 107 -56.86 -34.39 -0.82
N ILE A 108 -56.08 -33.72 0.04
CA ILE A 108 -56.34 -33.58 1.47
C ILE A 108 -56.61 -32.11 1.74
N ASN A 109 -57.86 -31.78 2.06
CA ASN A 109 -58.31 -30.39 2.13
C ASN A 109 -58.86 -30.05 3.53
N ASN A 110 -58.40 -28.96 4.13
CA ASN A 110 -58.91 -28.46 5.42
C ASN A 110 -58.95 -29.54 6.52
N CYS A 111 -57.88 -30.33 6.62
CA CYS A 111 -57.76 -31.39 7.62
C CYS A 111 -56.77 -31.00 8.73
N SER A 112 -56.99 -31.50 9.94
CA SER A 112 -56.11 -31.25 11.09
C SER A 112 -55.51 -32.56 11.60
N PHE A 113 -54.18 -32.59 11.74
CA PHE A 113 -53.41 -33.71 12.28
C PHE A 113 -52.77 -33.25 13.60
N THR A 114 -53.09 -33.91 14.71
CA THR A 114 -52.63 -33.47 16.04
C THR A 114 -52.12 -34.66 16.84
N TYR A 115 -50.86 -34.64 17.25
CA TYR A 115 -50.20 -35.77 17.94
C TYR A 115 -50.36 -37.09 17.16
N CYS A 116 -50.09 -37.05 15.85
CA CYS A 116 -49.92 -38.25 15.02
C CYS A 116 -48.45 -38.70 15.14
N ASP A 117 -48.22 -39.86 15.75
CA ASP A 117 -46.89 -40.34 16.10
C ASP A 117 -46.63 -41.73 15.49
N VAL A 118 -45.42 -41.95 14.98
CA VAL A 118 -45.01 -43.23 14.40
C VAL A 118 -43.55 -43.55 14.66
N LEU A 119 -43.19 -44.84 14.83
CA LEU A 119 -41.78 -45.22 14.98
C LEU A 119 -40.95 -45.05 13.71
N ASP A 120 -41.58 -45.26 12.54
CA ASP A 120 -40.96 -45.24 11.21
C ASP A 120 -41.23 -43.90 10.49
N GLU A 121 -41.41 -43.89 9.17
CA GLU A 121 -41.46 -42.67 8.35
C GLU A 121 -42.83 -41.96 8.39
N GLY A 122 -42.83 -40.62 8.44
CA GLY A 122 -44.04 -39.81 8.26
C GLY A 122 -44.98 -39.82 9.46
N GLY A 123 -44.77 -38.96 10.45
CA GLY A 123 -45.56 -38.98 11.70
C GLY A 123 -47.07 -38.93 11.49
N ALA A 124 -47.56 -38.07 10.59
CA ALA A 124 -48.97 -38.10 10.16
C ALA A 124 -49.16 -38.84 8.83
N ILE A 125 -48.39 -38.47 7.80
CA ILE A 125 -48.60 -38.95 6.43
C ILE A 125 -47.30 -39.52 5.88
N TYR A 126 -47.39 -40.72 5.32
CA TYR A 126 -46.38 -41.26 4.41
C TYR A 126 -46.96 -41.29 3.00
N ALA A 127 -46.23 -40.78 2.02
CA ALA A 127 -46.64 -40.78 0.62
C ALA A 127 -45.53 -41.28 -0.31
N SER A 128 -45.86 -42.27 -1.13
CA SER A 128 -45.04 -42.74 -2.25
C SER A 128 -45.79 -42.46 -3.55
N ILE A 129 -45.24 -41.56 -4.36
CA ILE A 129 -45.89 -40.99 -5.55
C ILE A 129 -45.07 -41.35 -6.78
N SER A 130 -45.65 -42.08 -7.73
CA SER A 130 -44.92 -42.40 -8.96
C SER A 130 -45.81 -42.52 -10.19
N THR A 131 -45.20 -42.65 -11.38
CA THR A 131 -45.93 -42.93 -12.64
C THR A 131 -47.08 -41.94 -12.92
N GLY A 132 -46.83 -40.65 -12.69
CA GLY A 132 -47.78 -39.56 -12.93
C GLY A 132 -48.76 -39.30 -11.79
N GLY A 133 -48.59 -39.95 -10.64
CA GLY A 133 -49.42 -39.74 -9.45
C GLY A 133 -49.35 -38.30 -8.92
N LYS A 134 -50.42 -37.83 -8.25
CA LYS A 134 -50.49 -36.49 -7.69
C LYS A 134 -51.04 -36.50 -6.26
N LEU A 135 -50.30 -35.90 -5.32
CA LEU A 135 -50.81 -35.52 -4.00
C LEU A 135 -50.94 -34.00 -3.91
N THR A 136 -52.10 -33.53 -3.46
CA THR A 136 -52.35 -32.11 -3.14
C THR A 136 -52.83 -32.00 -1.70
N ILE A 137 -52.19 -31.13 -0.91
CA ILE A 137 -52.60 -30.79 0.45
C ILE A 137 -52.97 -29.31 0.45
N ASP A 138 -54.21 -29.00 0.82
CA ASP A 138 -54.85 -27.69 0.62
C ASP A 138 -55.81 -27.32 1.76
N GLY A 139 -56.39 -26.14 1.70
CA GLY A 139 -57.53 -25.73 2.52
C GLY A 139 -57.17 -25.41 3.96
N MET A 140 -55.97 -24.89 4.23
CA MET A 140 -55.47 -24.61 5.59
C MET A 140 -55.26 -25.86 6.45
N CYS A 141 -54.76 -26.95 5.85
CA CYS A 141 -54.37 -28.12 6.64
C CYS A 141 -53.32 -27.75 7.70
N SER A 142 -53.40 -28.41 8.86
CA SER A 142 -52.46 -28.20 9.97
C SER A 142 -51.93 -29.52 10.53
N PHE A 143 -50.65 -29.52 10.86
CA PHE A 143 -49.92 -30.62 11.48
C PHE A 143 -49.34 -30.09 12.79
N SER A 144 -49.78 -30.64 13.92
CA SER A 144 -49.47 -30.11 15.25
C SER A 144 -48.98 -31.21 16.18
N GLY A 145 -47.72 -31.13 16.63
CA GLY A 145 -47.17 -32.10 17.56
C GLY A 145 -46.97 -33.49 16.97
N CYS A 146 -46.89 -33.64 15.65
CA CYS A 146 -46.66 -34.91 14.98
C CYS A 146 -45.18 -35.34 15.11
N PHE A 147 -44.93 -36.62 15.34
CA PHE A 147 -43.60 -37.12 15.67
C PHE A 147 -43.23 -38.41 14.91
N SER A 148 -42.02 -38.45 14.37
CA SER A 148 -41.35 -39.69 13.92
C SER A 148 -40.18 -40.00 14.86
N TYR A 149 -40.21 -41.14 15.57
CA TYR A 149 -39.29 -41.39 16.69
C TYR A 149 -37.82 -41.56 16.29
N ASN A 150 -37.55 -42.38 15.25
CA ASN A 150 -36.18 -42.70 14.81
C ASN A 150 -36.07 -42.74 13.27
N ALA A 151 -36.84 -41.88 12.61
CA ALA A 151 -36.99 -41.85 11.17
C ALA A 151 -37.32 -40.42 10.72
N ASN A 152 -37.80 -40.25 9.48
CA ASN A 152 -37.84 -38.97 8.80
C ASN A 152 -39.27 -38.43 8.64
N GLY A 153 -39.39 -37.09 8.59
CA GLY A 153 -40.66 -36.42 8.29
C GLY A 153 -41.65 -36.47 9.46
N GLY A 154 -41.50 -35.58 10.45
CA GLY A 154 -42.33 -35.63 11.66
C GLY A 154 -43.81 -35.37 11.39
N GLY A 155 -44.14 -34.55 10.40
CA GLY A 155 -45.49 -34.43 9.86
C GLY A 155 -45.69 -35.33 8.65
N ILE A 156 -44.87 -35.13 7.61
CA ILE A 156 -45.04 -35.79 6.31
C ILE A 156 -43.70 -36.33 5.80
N TYR A 157 -43.73 -37.56 5.33
CA TYR A 157 -42.69 -38.15 4.50
C TYR A 157 -43.21 -38.30 3.06
N VAL A 158 -42.44 -37.84 2.07
CA VAL A 158 -42.76 -37.97 0.66
C VAL A 158 -41.58 -38.54 -0.13
N GLU A 159 -41.83 -39.66 -0.81
CA GLU A 159 -40.99 -40.17 -1.90
C GLU A 159 -41.74 -39.95 -3.22
N ILE A 160 -41.11 -39.27 -4.18
CA ILE A 160 -41.72 -38.94 -5.46
C ILE A 160 -40.80 -39.26 -6.64
N ASP A 161 -41.31 -40.03 -7.60
CA ASP A 161 -40.54 -40.52 -8.74
C ASP A 161 -41.29 -40.39 -10.08
N GLY A 162 -40.58 -39.93 -11.10
CA GLY A 162 -40.99 -40.05 -12.51
C GLY A 162 -41.68 -38.82 -13.11
N GLU A 163 -41.57 -38.72 -14.43
CA GLU A 163 -42.13 -37.62 -15.22
C GLU A 163 -43.62 -37.44 -14.92
N THR A 164 -44.04 -36.19 -14.70
CA THR A 164 -45.42 -35.77 -14.40
C THR A 164 -45.97 -36.11 -13.01
N SER A 165 -45.24 -36.84 -12.16
CA SER A 165 -45.60 -37.03 -10.76
C SER A 165 -45.51 -35.70 -9.99
N LYS A 166 -46.48 -35.43 -9.09
CA LYS A 166 -46.53 -34.15 -8.35
C LYS A 166 -46.84 -34.29 -6.86
N PHE A 167 -46.11 -33.54 -6.04
CA PHE A 167 -46.47 -33.24 -4.65
C PHE A 167 -46.69 -31.74 -4.52
N ILE A 168 -47.85 -31.33 -4.02
CA ILE A 168 -48.24 -29.93 -3.92
C ILE A 168 -48.74 -29.65 -2.50
N LEU A 169 -48.05 -28.75 -1.81
CA LEU A 169 -48.62 -28.00 -0.70
C LEU A 169 -49.18 -26.70 -1.28
N GLU A 170 -50.48 -26.48 -1.17
CA GLU A 170 -51.11 -25.21 -1.53
C GLU A 170 -50.89 -24.17 -0.42
N ASP A 171 -51.60 -23.05 -0.45
CA ASP A 171 -51.42 -21.96 0.49
C ASP A 171 -52.00 -22.24 1.89
N TRP A 172 -51.40 -21.59 2.89
CA TRP A 172 -51.77 -21.57 4.30
C TRP A 172 -51.60 -22.90 5.05
N ILE A 173 -50.60 -23.70 4.71
CA ILE A 173 -50.28 -24.94 5.44
C ILE A 173 -49.43 -24.65 6.67
N ILE A 174 -49.79 -25.24 7.81
CA ILE A 174 -49.12 -25.02 9.09
C ILE A 174 -48.53 -26.30 9.64
N PHE A 175 -47.24 -26.27 9.97
CA PHE A 175 -46.56 -27.28 10.77
C PHE A 175 -46.14 -26.64 12.09
N TYR A 176 -46.64 -27.19 13.20
CA TYR A 176 -46.40 -26.68 14.54
C TYR A 176 -45.83 -27.78 15.43
N ASN A 177 -44.66 -27.55 16.01
CA ASN A 177 -44.04 -28.46 16.97
C ASN A 177 -43.90 -29.91 16.45
N CYS A 178 -43.63 -30.07 15.15
CA CYS A 178 -43.34 -31.37 14.55
C CYS A 178 -41.88 -31.77 14.77
N SER A 179 -41.61 -33.07 14.95
CA SER A 179 -40.24 -33.54 15.18
C SER A 179 -39.92 -34.89 14.52
N ALA A 180 -38.65 -35.08 14.15
CA ALA A 180 -38.12 -36.30 13.52
C ALA A 180 -36.60 -36.43 13.73
N GLU A 181 -35.98 -37.52 13.26
CA GLU A 181 -34.51 -37.56 13.13
C GLU A 181 -34.03 -36.62 12.01
N VAL A 182 -34.71 -36.64 10.86
CA VAL A 182 -34.40 -35.79 9.69
C VAL A 182 -35.69 -35.18 9.14
N GLY A 183 -35.69 -33.89 8.83
CA GLY A 183 -36.89 -33.21 8.31
C GLY A 183 -37.99 -33.14 9.37
N GLY A 184 -37.81 -32.29 10.38
CA GLY A 184 -38.67 -32.27 11.57
C GLY A 184 -40.17 -32.14 11.28
N ALA A 185 -40.55 -31.44 10.21
CA ALA A 185 -41.91 -31.40 9.70
C ALA A 185 -42.08 -32.21 8.41
N LEU A 186 -41.17 -32.01 7.44
CA LEU A 186 -41.33 -32.51 6.09
C LEU A 186 -40.01 -33.12 5.58
N PHE A 187 -40.11 -34.36 5.10
CA PHE A 187 -39.02 -35.02 4.39
C PHE A 187 -39.45 -35.26 2.94
N ILE A 188 -38.64 -34.81 1.99
CA ILE A 188 -38.90 -34.96 0.55
C ILE A 188 -37.70 -35.63 -0.11
N GLN A 189 -37.99 -36.74 -0.78
CA GLN A 189 -37.07 -37.44 -1.65
C GLN A 189 -37.65 -37.47 -3.07
N SER A 190 -36.97 -36.82 -4.03
CA SER A 190 -37.50 -36.59 -5.38
C SER A 190 -36.53 -37.02 -6.48
N SER A 191 -37.05 -37.72 -7.49
CA SER A 191 -36.27 -38.20 -8.65
C SER A 191 -37.02 -38.18 -9.99
N ASN A 192 -36.24 -38.31 -11.08
CA ASN A 192 -36.75 -38.57 -12.43
C ASN A 192 -37.83 -37.56 -12.94
N ALA A 193 -37.60 -36.25 -12.83
CA ALA A 193 -38.53 -35.20 -13.33
C ALA A 193 -39.87 -35.10 -12.61
N ALA A 194 -39.89 -35.49 -11.34
CA ALA A 194 -40.93 -35.13 -10.40
C ALA A 194 -40.99 -33.61 -10.12
N VAL A 195 -42.18 -33.13 -9.75
CA VAL A 195 -42.42 -31.72 -9.40
C VAL A 195 -42.91 -31.61 -7.95
N VAL A 196 -42.22 -30.79 -7.17
CA VAL A 196 -42.60 -30.41 -5.82
C VAL A 196 -42.98 -28.93 -5.81
N THR A 197 -44.19 -28.61 -5.37
CA THR A 197 -44.68 -27.22 -5.25
C THR A 197 -44.95 -26.92 -3.79
N LEU A 198 -44.35 -25.84 -3.29
CA LEU A 198 -44.54 -25.32 -1.94
C LEU A 198 -45.26 -23.96 -2.02
N GLY A 199 -46.53 -23.93 -1.65
CA GLY A 199 -47.31 -22.72 -1.45
C GLY A 199 -47.03 -22.06 -0.09
N GLN A 200 -47.81 -21.04 0.22
CA GLN A 200 -47.65 -20.27 1.45
C GLN A 200 -47.70 -21.18 2.70
N SER A 201 -46.64 -21.22 3.49
CA SER A 201 -46.51 -22.19 4.59
C SER A 201 -45.82 -21.62 5.82
N LEU A 202 -46.24 -22.06 7.00
CA LEU A 202 -45.61 -21.74 8.29
C LEU A 202 -45.09 -23.01 8.97
N PHE A 203 -43.79 -23.05 9.21
CA PHE A 203 -43.12 -24.04 10.04
C PHE A 203 -42.73 -23.35 11.35
N LEU A 204 -43.33 -23.77 12.46
CA LEU A 204 -43.15 -23.17 13.77
C LEU A 204 -42.71 -24.22 14.79
N ASP A 205 -41.62 -23.95 15.51
CA ASP A 205 -41.09 -24.80 16.57
C ASP A 205 -40.78 -26.25 16.11
N CYS A 206 -40.43 -26.44 14.82
CA CYS A 206 -40.11 -27.76 14.28
C CYS A 206 -38.66 -28.18 14.59
N LEU A 207 -38.45 -29.48 14.85
CA LEU A 207 -37.18 -29.99 15.38
C LEU A 207 -36.70 -31.24 14.63
N SER A 208 -35.42 -31.28 14.28
CA SER A 208 -34.76 -32.51 13.82
C SER A 208 -33.60 -32.91 14.74
N GLY A 209 -33.38 -34.22 14.92
CA GLY A 209 -32.18 -34.73 15.60
C GLY A 209 -30.90 -34.44 14.81
N PHE A 210 -30.94 -34.66 13.50
CA PHE A 210 -29.90 -34.42 12.51
C PHE A 210 -30.38 -33.36 11.51
N ASP A 211 -30.33 -33.58 10.21
CA ASP A 211 -30.47 -32.53 9.21
C ASP A 211 -31.92 -32.06 8.96
N GLY A 212 -32.08 -30.78 8.59
CA GLY A 212 -33.35 -30.20 8.19
C GLY A 212 -34.35 -30.04 9.34
N GLY A 213 -34.16 -29.00 10.16
CA GLY A 213 -34.98 -28.78 11.37
C GLY A 213 -36.48 -28.71 11.09
N ALA A 214 -36.89 -28.13 9.96
CA ALA A 214 -38.25 -28.25 9.45
C ALA A 214 -38.33 -29.11 8.20
N ILE A 215 -37.51 -28.81 7.17
CA ILE A 215 -37.57 -29.49 5.89
C ILE A 215 -36.22 -30.11 5.53
N TYR A 216 -36.26 -31.36 5.09
CA TYR A 216 -35.16 -32.02 4.41
C TYR A 216 -35.56 -32.36 2.97
N ILE A 217 -34.69 -32.02 2.02
CA ILE A 217 -34.91 -32.26 0.59
C ILE A 217 -33.70 -32.97 0.00
N ASN A 218 -33.94 -34.11 -0.66
CA ASN A 218 -32.95 -34.84 -1.43
C ASN A 218 -33.40 -35.01 -2.89
N LEU A 219 -32.62 -34.47 -3.83
CA LEU A 219 -32.88 -34.52 -5.27
C LEU A 219 -31.87 -35.44 -5.98
N TYR A 220 -32.31 -36.59 -6.49
CA TYR A 220 -31.44 -37.63 -7.05
C TYR A 220 -32.02 -38.28 -8.32
N GLY A 221 -31.22 -39.07 -9.03
CA GLY A 221 -31.70 -39.93 -10.12
C GLY A 221 -32.18 -39.24 -11.42
N GLY A 222 -32.09 -37.91 -11.54
CA GLY A 222 -32.45 -37.13 -12.74
C GLY A 222 -32.94 -35.72 -12.37
N THR A 223 -33.13 -34.83 -13.35
CA THR A 223 -33.60 -33.45 -13.13
C THR A 223 -34.96 -33.45 -12.43
N SER A 224 -35.08 -32.91 -11.22
CA SER A 224 -36.36 -32.71 -10.50
C SER A 224 -36.62 -31.22 -10.32
N TYR A 225 -37.88 -30.81 -10.18
CA TYR A 225 -38.27 -29.40 -10.12
C TYR A 225 -38.89 -29.06 -8.76
N ILE A 226 -38.40 -27.99 -8.12
CA ILE A 226 -39.04 -27.41 -6.94
C ILE A 226 -39.54 -26.01 -7.29
N GLN A 227 -40.76 -25.70 -6.89
CA GLN A 227 -41.40 -24.40 -7.10
C GLN A 227 -41.86 -23.83 -5.76
N ILE A 228 -41.58 -22.54 -5.54
CA ILE A 228 -42.06 -21.78 -4.39
C ILE A 228 -43.12 -20.80 -4.90
N GLU A 229 -44.38 -21.14 -4.67
CA GLU A 229 -45.55 -20.41 -5.18
C GLU A 229 -46.26 -19.56 -4.11
N GLY A 230 -45.71 -19.51 -2.89
CA GLY A 230 -46.18 -18.63 -1.82
C GLY A 230 -45.10 -18.36 -0.76
N ASP A 231 -45.39 -17.44 0.17
CA ASP A 231 -44.44 -17.06 1.23
C ASP A 231 -44.21 -18.20 2.22
N ILE A 232 -42.95 -18.53 2.51
CA ILE A 232 -42.59 -19.60 3.45
C ILE A 232 -41.90 -18.99 4.67
N THR A 233 -42.39 -19.32 5.87
CA THR A 233 -41.76 -18.90 7.13
C THR A 233 -41.33 -20.10 7.96
N PHE A 234 -40.05 -20.14 8.32
CA PHE A 234 -39.48 -20.99 9.34
C PHE A 234 -39.26 -20.15 10.59
N ARG A 235 -39.90 -20.50 11.71
CA ARG A 235 -39.75 -19.80 12.98
C ARG A 235 -39.41 -20.77 14.09
N ASN A 236 -38.34 -20.47 14.84
CA ASN A 236 -37.85 -21.31 15.94
C ASN A 236 -37.56 -22.77 15.52
N CYS A 237 -37.27 -23.01 14.25
CA CYS A 237 -36.93 -24.35 13.78
C CYS A 237 -35.48 -24.69 14.14
N SER A 238 -35.22 -25.94 14.53
CA SER A 238 -33.90 -26.35 14.99
C SER A 238 -33.45 -27.71 14.49
N SER A 239 -32.19 -27.81 14.11
CA SER A 239 -31.46 -29.05 13.92
C SER A 239 -30.48 -29.22 15.09
N ILE A 240 -30.67 -30.25 15.93
CA ILE A 240 -29.93 -30.35 17.20
C ILE A 240 -28.46 -30.70 16.98
N GLN A 241 -28.19 -31.68 16.11
CA GLN A 241 -26.84 -32.23 15.88
C GLN A 241 -26.43 -32.18 14.40
N GLY A 242 -27.27 -31.64 13.52
CA GLY A 242 -27.05 -31.62 12.08
C GLY A 242 -27.07 -30.21 11.48
N TYR A 243 -27.32 -30.17 10.18
CA TYR A 243 -27.25 -28.99 9.35
C TYR A 243 -28.64 -28.53 8.89
N GLY A 244 -28.77 -27.24 8.57
CA GLY A 244 -30.03 -26.71 8.04
C GLY A 244 -31.12 -26.58 9.10
N GLY A 245 -30.98 -25.63 10.02
CA GLY A 245 -31.93 -25.41 11.12
C GLY A 245 -33.38 -25.17 10.68
N GLY A 246 -33.58 -24.57 9.50
CA GLY A 246 -34.89 -24.54 8.85
C GLY A 246 -34.97 -25.56 7.72
N MET A 247 -34.01 -25.52 6.79
CA MET A 247 -34.03 -26.32 5.57
C MET A 247 -32.64 -26.86 5.21
N TYR A 248 -32.60 -28.15 4.88
CA TYR A 248 -31.44 -28.82 4.32
C TYR A 248 -31.77 -29.29 2.89
N MET A 249 -30.88 -29.00 1.94
CA MET A 249 -31.02 -29.47 0.56
C MET A 249 -29.74 -30.14 0.07
N ASN A 250 -29.86 -31.42 -0.29
CA ASN A 250 -28.85 -32.16 -1.04
C ASN A 250 -29.30 -32.33 -2.50
N VAL A 251 -28.46 -31.86 -3.41
CA VAL A 251 -28.79 -31.77 -4.84
C VAL A 251 -27.76 -32.54 -5.67
N GLN A 252 -28.23 -33.57 -6.38
CA GLN A 252 -27.40 -34.41 -7.27
C GLN A 252 -27.67 -34.17 -8.77
N ASN A 253 -28.49 -33.18 -9.12
CA ASN A 253 -28.87 -32.82 -10.50
C ASN A 253 -29.06 -31.30 -10.62
N ASP A 254 -29.03 -30.75 -11.83
CA ASP A 254 -29.29 -29.32 -12.02
C ASP A 254 -30.62 -28.88 -11.39
N PHE A 255 -30.57 -27.74 -10.69
CA PHE A 255 -31.62 -27.23 -9.85
C PHE A 255 -31.72 -25.72 -9.96
N GLU A 256 -32.93 -25.21 -10.18
CA GLU A 256 -33.19 -23.78 -10.27
C GLU A 256 -34.47 -23.41 -9.52
N ILE A 257 -34.34 -22.48 -8.58
CA ILE A 257 -35.45 -21.77 -7.93
C ILE A 257 -35.34 -20.29 -8.31
N THR A 258 -36.38 -19.77 -8.94
CA THR A 258 -36.63 -18.33 -9.03
C THR A 258 -37.99 -18.05 -8.41
N THR A 259 -38.03 -17.25 -7.34
CA THR A 259 -39.27 -16.91 -6.64
C THR A 259 -39.41 -15.42 -6.42
N SER A 260 -40.64 -14.91 -6.56
CA SER A 260 -41.02 -13.55 -6.13
C SER A 260 -41.56 -13.51 -4.70
N HIS A 261 -41.71 -14.67 -4.07
CA HIS A 261 -42.22 -14.82 -2.71
C HIS A 261 -41.08 -14.75 -1.69
N THR A 262 -41.42 -14.37 -0.47
CA THR A 262 -40.45 -14.28 0.62
C THR A 262 -40.25 -15.64 1.27
N VAL A 263 -39.00 -16.04 1.46
CA VAL A 263 -38.62 -17.18 2.31
C VAL A 263 -37.90 -16.66 3.54
N LEU A 264 -38.54 -16.75 4.70
CA LEU A 264 -38.05 -16.19 5.96
C LEU A 264 -37.60 -17.29 6.93
N PHE A 265 -36.36 -17.22 7.38
CA PHE A 265 -35.84 -17.95 8.53
C PHE A 265 -35.73 -16.98 9.72
N ASP A 266 -36.46 -17.26 10.79
CA ASP A 266 -36.63 -16.38 11.94
C ASP A 266 -36.33 -17.14 13.24
N ASN A 267 -35.23 -16.77 13.91
CA ASN A 267 -34.79 -17.40 15.16
C ASN A 267 -34.57 -18.93 15.04
N CYS A 268 -34.02 -19.39 13.92
CA CYS A 268 -33.68 -20.79 13.70
C CYS A 268 -32.28 -21.13 14.22
N SER A 269 -32.04 -22.40 14.60
CA SER A 269 -30.75 -22.85 15.13
C SER A 269 -30.24 -24.17 14.56
N SER A 270 -28.93 -24.35 14.46
CA SER A 270 -28.31 -25.58 13.92
C SER A 270 -26.83 -25.73 14.31
N VAL A 271 -26.21 -26.84 13.92
CA VAL A 271 -24.74 -26.94 13.94
C VAL A 271 -24.13 -26.02 12.88
N THR A 272 -24.64 -26.12 11.64
CA THR A 272 -24.21 -25.27 10.52
C THR A 272 -25.42 -24.83 9.71
N ALA A 273 -25.64 -23.52 9.66
CA ALA A 273 -26.60 -22.79 8.85
C ALA A 273 -28.08 -23.19 8.90
N GLN A 274 -28.93 -22.22 8.61
CA GLN A 274 -30.38 -22.39 8.66
C GLN A 274 -30.88 -22.90 7.32
N LEU A 275 -30.22 -22.45 6.24
CA LEU A 275 -30.24 -23.04 4.93
C LEU A 275 -28.88 -23.68 4.64
N PHE A 276 -28.85 -25.00 4.49
CA PHE A 276 -27.65 -25.74 4.09
C PHE A 276 -27.82 -26.27 2.67
N LEU A 277 -26.92 -25.89 1.77
CA LEU A 277 -26.92 -26.27 0.35
C LEU A 277 -25.63 -27.01 0.00
N VAL A 278 -25.76 -28.25 -0.46
CA VAL A 278 -24.62 -29.07 -0.89
C VAL A 278 -24.87 -29.75 -2.23
N THR A 279 -23.80 -29.85 -3.03
CA THR A 279 -23.74 -30.65 -4.27
C THR A 279 -22.93 -31.92 -4.03
N ASP A 280 -23.48 -33.10 -4.29
CA ASP A 280 -22.80 -34.40 -4.07
C ASP A 280 -22.27 -35.06 -5.36
N TYR A 281 -22.43 -34.42 -6.52
CA TYR A 281 -22.05 -34.98 -7.83
C TYR A 281 -21.25 -33.99 -8.69
N ILE A 282 -20.62 -34.51 -9.73
CA ILE A 282 -19.74 -33.75 -10.64
C ILE A 282 -20.56 -32.84 -11.56
N GLY A 283 -20.26 -31.54 -11.57
CA GLY A 283 -20.76 -30.58 -12.57
C GLY A 283 -22.23 -30.17 -12.40
N ILE A 284 -22.74 -30.14 -11.17
CA ILE A 284 -24.14 -29.76 -10.86
C ILE A 284 -24.31 -28.25 -10.89
N VAL A 285 -25.43 -27.77 -11.43
CA VAL A 285 -25.77 -26.34 -11.41
C VAL A 285 -26.95 -26.06 -10.49
N ILE A 286 -26.72 -25.30 -9.41
CA ILE A 286 -27.74 -24.78 -8.50
C ILE A 286 -27.90 -23.27 -8.75
N ARG A 287 -29.14 -22.81 -8.98
CA ARG A 287 -29.48 -21.38 -9.00
C ARG A 287 -30.63 -21.10 -8.05
N ILE A 288 -30.44 -20.16 -7.13
CA ILE A 288 -31.49 -19.72 -6.22
C ILE A 288 -31.56 -18.19 -6.25
N THR A 289 -32.65 -17.67 -6.77
CA THR A 289 -32.95 -16.23 -6.83
C THR A 289 -34.29 -15.94 -6.17
N GLY A 290 -34.30 -15.06 -5.17
CA GLY A 290 -35.53 -14.66 -4.49
C GLY A 290 -35.26 -13.83 -3.24
N ASP A 291 -36.32 -13.29 -2.63
CA ASP A 291 -36.24 -12.59 -1.35
C ASP A 291 -36.11 -13.60 -0.19
N ILE A 292 -34.89 -14.06 0.05
CA ILE A 292 -34.58 -14.99 1.15
C ILE A 292 -33.97 -14.22 2.32
N GLN A 293 -34.60 -14.32 3.48
CA GLN A 293 -34.27 -13.52 4.67
C GLN A 293 -33.92 -14.41 5.85
N PHE A 294 -32.82 -14.09 6.54
CA PHE A 294 -32.37 -14.73 7.77
C PHE A 294 -32.36 -13.71 8.89
N LYS A 295 -33.11 -13.95 9.96
CA LYS A 295 -33.24 -13.03 11.11
C LYS A 295 -32.94 -13.76 12.41
N GLN A 296 -32.03 -13.20 13.20
CA GLN A 296 -31.71 -13.68 14.56
C GLN A 296 -31.39 -15.18 14.61
N CYS A 297 -30.77 -15.71 13.56
CA CYS A 297 -30.47 -17.12 13.45
C CYS A 297 -29.10 -17.45 14.06
N TYR A 298 -28.93 -18.69 14.51
CA TYR A 298 -27.76 -19.08 15.28
C TYR A 298 -27.17 -20.42 14.80
N SER A 299 -25.84 -20.50 14.73
CA SER A 299 -25.13 -21.75 14.44
C SER A 299 -23.94 -22.01 15.39
N SER A 300 -23.78 -23.24 15.89
CA SER A 300 -22.67 -23.58 16.80
C SER A 300 -21.31 -23.78 16.12
N ILE A 301 -21.28 -23.91 14.79
CA ILE A 301 -20.04 -23.95 14.02
C ILE A 301 -19.99 -22.76 13.07
N ALA A 302 -20.78 -22.76 12.00
CA ALA A 302 -20.63 -21.74 10.98
C ALA A 302 -21.90 -21.34 10.23
N GLY A 303 -21.84 -20.14 9.64
CA GLY A 303 -22.85 -19.61 8.73
C GLY A 303 -24.19 -19.41 9.41
N GLY A 304 -24.32 -18.43 10.31
CA GLY A 304 -25.54 -18.25 11.11
C GLY A 304 -26.84 -18.05 10.31
N GLY A 305 -26.79 -17.86 8.99
CA GLY A 305 -27.92 -17.94 8.06
C GLY A 305 -27.76 -19.04 7.01
N ILE A 306 -26.71 -18.98 6.19
CA ILE A 306 -26.52 -19.88 5.04
C ILE A 306 -25.14 -20.53 5.02
N HIS A 307 -25.10 -21.78 4.55
CA HIS A 307 -23.89 -22.47 4.13
C HIS A 307 -24.07 -23.01 2.71
N THR A 308 -23.12 -22.71 1.82
CA THR A 308 -23.08 -23.25 0.46
C THR A 308 -21.77 -23.98 0.23
N GLU A 309 -21.85 -25.25 -0.17
CA GLU A 309 -20.69 -26.07 -0.51
C GLU A 309 -20.79 -26.56 -1.95
N SER A 310 -19.93 -26.05 -2.82
CA SER A 310 -19.80 -26.53 -4.20
C SER A 310 -18.53 -27.38 -4.36
N VAL A 311 -18.66 -28.54 -4.99
CA VAL A 311 -17.55 -29.47 -5.24
C VAL A 311 -17.53 -29.97 -6.68
N ASP A 312 -16.40 -30.52 -7.13
CA ASP A 312 -16.25 -31.28 -8.38
C ASP A 312 -16.83 -30.60 -9.65
N GLY A 313 -16.47 -29.34 -9.88
CA GLY A 313 -16.89 -28.60 -11.08
C GLY A 313 -18.32 -28.07 -11.05
N SER A 314 -19.02 -28.17 -9.92
CA SER A 314 -20.38 -27.66 -9.74
C SER A 314 -20.43 -26.13 -9.66
N LEU A 315 -21.57 -25.54 -10.03
CA LEU A 315 -21.88 -24.12 -9.93
C LEU A 315 -23.01 -23.90 -8.91
N ILE A 316 -22.80 -23.04 -7.92
CA ILE A 316 -23.88 -22.53 -7.04
C ILE A 316 -24.02 -21.02 -7.24
N GLU A 317 -25.19 -20.57 -7.67
CA GLU A 317 -25.54 -19.16 -7.81
C GLU A 317 -26.66 -18.79 -6.82
N THR A 318 -26.40 -17.82 -5.94
CA THR A 318 -27.38 -17.28 -4.99
C THR A 318 -27.56 -15.79 -5.20
N SER A 319 -28.81 -15.31 -5.22
CA SER A 319 -29.14 -13.93 -5.53
C SER A 319 -30.24 -13.35 -4.63
N ASN A 320 -30.01 -12.14 -4.13
CA ASN A 320 -30.93 -11.29 -3.33
C ASN A 320 -31.22 -11.77 -1.89
N PHE A 321 -30.20 -12.22 -1.16
CA PHE A 321 -30.38 -12.69 0.22
C PHE A 321 -30.07 -11.61 1.26
N SER A 322 -30.80 -11.62 2.38
CA SER A 322 -30.57 -10.70 3.51
C SER A 322 -30.37 -11.41 4.84
N PHE A 323 -29.45 -10.91 5.65
CA PHE A 323 -29.06 -11.48 6.95
C PHE A 323 -29.07 -10.35 7.99
N ASP A 324 -29.83 -10.52 9.07
CA ASP A 324 -29.97 -9.52 10.13
C ASP A 324 -29.89 -10.15 11.53
N GLY A 325 -28.82 -9.84 12.25
CA GLY A 325 -28.64 -10.31 13.62
C GLY A 325 -28.30 -11.80 13.73
N CYS A 326 -27.75 -12.41 12.67
CA CYS A 326 -27.33 -13.81 12.69
C CYS A 326 -25.99 -13.97 13.43
N SER A 327 -25.79 -15.09 14.11
CA SER A 327 -24.55 -15.35 14.83
C SER A 327 -24.02 -16.78 14.72
N SER A 328 -22.71 -16.92 14.94
CA SER A 328 -22.07 -18.24 15.02
C SER A 328 -20.96 -18.32 16.07
N GLU A 329 -20.73 -19.51 16.64
CA GLU A 329 -19.65 -19.68 17.64
C GLU A 329 -18.25 -19.82 17.02
N GLN A 330 -18.10 -20.29 15.76
CA GLN A 330 -16.77 -20.45 15.17
C GLN A 330 -16.52 -19.56 13.96
N ASN A 331 -17.35 -19.58 12.92
CA ASN A 331 -17.03 -18.81 11.70
C ASN A 331 -18.29 -18.28 11.02
N ALA A 332 -18.21 -17.18 10.28
CA ALA A 332 -19.30 -16.64 9.48
C ALA A 332 -20.59 -16.37 10.28
N GLY A 333 -20.73 -15.16 10.83
CA GLY A 333 -21.95 -14.80 11.56
C GLY A 333 -23.20 -14.85 10.67
N GLY A 334 -23.10 -14.46 9.39
CA GLY A 334 -24.18 -14.53 8.41
C GLY A 334 -24.05 -15.69 7.42
N ALA A 335 -23.03 -15.65 6.56
CA ALA A 335 -22.91 -16.55 5.42
C ALA A 335 -21.56 -17.26 5.36
N PHE A 336 -21.57 -18.58 5.15
CA PHE A 336 -20.36 -19.36 4.91
C PHE A 336 -20.38 -19.94 3.48
N ILE A 337 -19.48 -19.46 2.64
CA ILE A 337 -19.39 -19.86 1.22
C ILE A 337 -18.12 -20.67 1.03
N GLN A 338 -18.27 -21.93 0.62
CA GLN A 338 -17.19 -22.87 0.38
C GLN A 338 -17.19 -23.36 -1.07
N SER A 339 -16.02 -23.38 -1.70
CA SER A 339 -15.84 -23.96 -3.03
C SER A 339 -14.59 -24.83 -3.08
N SER A 340 -14.72 -26.04 -3.62
CA SER A 340 -13.61 -26.96 -3.87
C SER A 340 -13.64 -27.61 -5.26
N ASP A 341 -12.49 -28.10 -5.71
CA ASP A 341 -12.32 -29.01 -6.85
C ASP A 341 -12.93 -28.51 -8.18
N ARG A 342 -12.44 -27.35 -8.66
CA ARG A 342 -12.84 -26.69 -9.92
C ARG A 342 -14.28 -26.15 -9.93
N SER A 343 -14.91 -26.03 -8.76
CA SER A 343 -16.27 -25.50 -8.66
C SER A 343 -16.32 -23.98 -8.76
N GLU A 344 -17.52 -23.47 -9.03
CA GLU A 344 -17.81 -22.05 -9.15
C GLU A 344 -18.92 -21.64 -8.16
N ASN A 345 -18.74 -20.54 -7.44
CA ASN A 345 -19.83 -19.87 -6.72
C ASN A 345 -20.03 -18.47 -7.27
N ILE A 346 -21.30 -18.06 -7.36
CA ILE A 346 -21.68 -16.70 -7.73
C ILE A 346 -22.67 -16.21 -6.68
N ILE A 347 -22.29 -15.19 -5.91
CA ILE A 347 -23.19 -14.55 -4.95
C ILE A 347 -23.53 -13.14 -5.44
N ARG A 348 -24.82 -12.80 -5.51
CA ARG A 348 -25.31 -11.53 -6.06
C ARG A 348 -26.26 -10.81 -5.09
N GLY A 349 -26.06 -9.52 -4.86
CA GLY A 349 -27.04 -8.70 -4.15
C GLY A 349 -27.26 -9.11 -2.69
N LEU A 350 -26.19 -9.50 -1.99
CA LEU A 350 -26.28 -9.90 -0.59
C LEU A 350 -26.22 -8.68 0.34
N THR A 351 -27.10 -8.66 1.34
CA THR A 351 -27.09 -7.66 2.43
C THR A 351 -26.94 -8.35 3.77
N ILE A 352 -25.83 -8.08 4.47
CA ILE A 352 -25.49 -8.68 5.76
C ILE A 352 -25.36 -7.56 6.79
N GLN A 353 -26.15 -7.61 7.86
CA GLN A 353 -26.13 -6.59 8.91
C GLN A 353 -26.25 -7.17 10.30
N ASN A 354 -25.59 -6.52 11.27
CA ASN A 354 -25.67 -6.85 12.69
C ASN A 354 -25.26 -8.30 13.03
N CYS A 355 -24.51 -8.97 12.14
CA CYS A 355 -24.08 -10.35 12.37
C CYS A 355 -22.78 -10.44 13.18
N GLU A 356 -22.62 -11.49 13.97
CA GLU A 356 -21.45 -11.67 14.81
C GLU A 356 -20.90 -13.11 14.86
N THR A 357 -19.59 -13.25 15.07
CA THR A 357 -18.97 -14.57 15.28
C THR A 357 -17.81 -14.53 16.27
N SER A 358 -17.54 -15.65 16.96
CA SER A 358 -16.37 -15.78 17.84
C SER A 358 -15.10 -16.27 17.13
N GLY A 359 -15.13 -16.51 15.82
CA GLY A 359 -13.91 -16.68 15.01
C GLY A 359 -13.89 -15.74 13.83
N ASP A 360 -13.90 -16.25 12.60
CA ASP A 360 -13.58 -15.46 11.40
C ASP A 360 -14.82 -15.06 10.59
N GLY A 361 -14.82 -13.83 10.06
CA GLY A 361 -15.87 -13.34 9.17
C GLY A 361 -17.17 -12.99 9.91
N GLY A 362 -17.22 -11.84 10.59
CA GLY A 362 -18.42 -11.44 11.33
C GLY A 362 -19.70 -11.42 10.49
N GLY A 363 -19.58 -11.01 9.22
CA GLY A 363 -20.65 -11.12 8.24
C GLY A 363 -20.55 -12.38 7.39
N ILE A 364 -19.44 -12.53 6.67
CA ILE A 364 -19.26 -13.61 5.68
C ILE A 364 -17.84 -14.19 5.71
N LEU A 365 -17.75 -15.51 5.58
CA LEU A 365 -16.51 -16.23 5.34
C LEU A 365 -16.52 -16.83 3.93
N LEU A 366 -15.47 -16.54 3.17
CA LEU A 366 -15.21 -17.10 1.85
C LEU A 366 -14.02 -18.06 1.96
N TYR A 367 -14.28 -19.36 1.81
CA TYR A 367 -13.28 -20.42 1.95
C TYR A 367 -13.13 -21.20 0.65
N ILE A 368 -12.11 -20.85 -0.14
CA ILE A 368 -11.93 -21.38 -1.49
C ILE A 368 -10.67 -22.24 -1.52
N VAL A 369 -10.86 -23.55 -1.73
CA VAL A 369 -9.80 -24.56 -1.68
C VAL A 369 -9.77 -25.40 -2.94
N ASN A 370 -8.68 -26.14 -3.13
CA ASN A 370 -8.49 -27.10 -4.23
C ASN A 370 -8.53 -26.50 -5.66
N GLN A 371 -8.02 -27.29 -6.61
CA GLN A 371 -7.52 -26.83 -7.91
C GLN A 371 -8.52 -25.99 -8.74
N TYR A 372 -8.24 -24.70 -8.96
CA TYR A 372 -8.92 -23.81 -9.93
C TYR A 372 -10.39 -23.47 -9.63
N SER A 373 -10.79 -23.46 -8.36
CA SER A 373 -12.14 -23.00 -7.97
C SER A 373 -12.28 -21.47 -8.11
N ILE A 374 -13.47 -21.00 -8.47
CA ILE A 374 -13.76 -19.57 -8.72
C ILE A 374 -14.93 -19.13 -7.84
N LEU A 375 -14.80 -17.98 -7.17
CA LEU A 375 -15.90 -17.31 -6.51
C LEU A 375 -16.06 -15.89 -7.07
N GLN A 376 -17.27 -15.56 -7.51
CA GLN A 376 -17.67 -14.22 -7.91
C GLN A 376 -18.61 -13.62 -6.86
N VAL A 377 -18.25 -12.46 -6.34
CA VAL A 377 -19.04 -11.67 -5.39
C VAL A 377 -19.49 -10.39 -6.07
N ILE A 378 -20.79 -10.20 -6.20
CA ILE A 378 -21.37 -9.12 -7.01
C ILE A 378 -22.40 -8.39 -6.15
N ASP A 379 -22.23 -7.08 -5.99
CA ASP A 379 -23.16 -6.24 -5.23
C ASP A 379 -23.35 -6.73 -3.78
N LEU A 380 -22.33 -6.51 -2.94
CA LEU A 380 -22.30 -6.94 -1.54
C LEU A 380 -22.37 -5.73 -0.59
N THR A 381 -23.22 -5.81 0.42
CA THR A 381 -23.24 -4.87 1.56
C THR A 381 -23.07 -5.63 2.87
N VAL A 382 -22.06 -5.26 3.66
CA VAL A 382 -21.79 -5.79 5.01
C VAL A 382 -21.73 -4.62 5.98
N THR A 383 -22.61 -4.57 6.97
CA THR A 383 -22.73 -3.42 7.87
C THR A 383 -22.85 -3.83 9.33
N ASN A 384 -22.08 -3.19 10.20
CA ASN A 384 -22.19 -3.39 11.65
C ASN A 384 -22.02 -4.87 12.07
N CYS A 385 -21.10 -5.58 11.42
CA CYS A 385 -20.76 -6.96 11.76
C CYS A 385 -19.51 -7.03 12.65
N SER A 386 -19.39 -8.08 13.46
CA SER A 386 -18.24 -8.24 14.36
C SER A 386 -17.66 -9.65 14.41
N SER A 387 -16.34 -9.74 14.51
CA SER A 387 -15.60 -10.98 14.72
C SER A 387 -14.72 -10.90 15.96
N TRP A 388 -14.50 -12.03 16.64
CA TRP A 388 -13.48 -12.11 17.69
C TRP A 388 -12.08 -12.36 17.13
N SER A 389 -11.98 -13.12 16.04
CA SER A 389 -10.72 -13.41 15.35
C SER A 389 -10.55 -12.51 14.14
N TYR A 390 -10.71 -12.99 12.90
CA TYR A 390 -10.28 -12.22 11.72
C TYR A 390 -11.44 -11.74 10.85
N GLY A 391 -11.37 -10.51 10.36
CA GLY A 391 -12.33 -9.98 9.39
C GLY A 391 -13.70 -9.70 10.01
N GLY A 392 -13.86 -8.53 10.62
CA GLY A 392 -15.11 -8.14 11.27
C GLY A 392 -16.32 -8.14 10.32
N GLY A 393 -16.10 -7.84 9.05
CA GLY A 393 -17.11 -7.96 8.00
C GLY A 393 -16.92 -9.22 7.15
N ILE A 394 -15.78 -9.29 6.46
CA ILE A 394 -15.48 -10.32 5.46
C ILE A 394 -14.16 -11.00 5.84
N SER A 395 -14.15 -12.33 5.82
CA SER A 395 -12.91 -13.11 5.89
C SER A 395 -12.75 -13.93 4.61
N ILE A 396 -11.55 -13.90 4.02
CA ILE A 396 -11.23 -14.54 2.74
C ILE A 396 -10.01 -15.44 2.93
N ASN A 397 -10.19 -16.74 2.69
CA ASN A 397 -9.12 -17.74 2.72
C ASN A 397 -9.07 -18.46 1.37
N ILE A 398 -7.93 -18.35 0.67
CA ILE A 398 -7.74 -18.92 -0.66
C ILE A 398 -6.52 -19.83 -0.70
N HIS A 399 -6.71 -21.01 -1.30
CA HIS A 399 -5.70 -22.04 -1.50
C HIS A 399 -5.72 -22.59 -2.94
N ASP A 400 -4.64 -23.27 -3.33
CA ASP A 400 -4.55 -24.18 -4.49
C ASP A 400 -5.02 -23.60 -5.84
N LYS A 401 -4.55 -22.38 -6.17
CA LYS A 401 -4.84 -21.69 -7.44
C LYS A 401 -6.28 -21.21 -7.62
N ALA A 402 -7.00 -20.99 -6.53
CA ALA A 402 -8.34 -20.43 -6.55
C ALA A 402 -8.37 -18.93 -6.82
N VAL A 403 -9.52 -18.44 -7.31
CA VAL A 403 -9.73 -17.03 -7.68
C VAL A 403 -10.99 -16.50 -7.00
N VAL A 404 -10.89 -15.34 -6.36
CA VAL A 404 -12.04 -14.59 -5.84
C VAL A 404 -12.12 -13.25 -6.56
N GLN A 405 -13.29 -12.93 -7.12
CA GLN A 405 -13.54 -11.71 -7.88
C GLN A 405 -14.66 -10.91 -7.21
N PHE A 406 -14.40 -9.63 -6.94
CA PHE A 406 -15.43 -8.68 -6.53
C PHE A 406 -15.80 -7.79 -7.70
N GLU A 407 -17.08 -7.74 -8.05
CA GLU A 407 -17.65 -6.93 -9.13
C GLU A 407 -18.84 -6.10 -8.62
N GLY A 408 -19.27 -5.12 -9.41
CA GLY A 408 -20.39 -4.24 -9.02
C GLY A 408 -19.97 -3.30 -7.88
N TYR A 409 -20.65 -3.36 -6.73
CA TYR A 409 -20.23 -2.67 -5.50
C TYR A 409 -19.91 -3.64 -4.36
N CYS A 410 -18.99 -3.24 -3.48
CA CYS A 410 -18.70 -3.96 -2.24
C CYS A 410 -18.54 -2.95 -1.10
N HIS A 411 -19.53 -2.85 -0.23
CA HIS A 411 -19.55 -1.88 0.86
C HIS A 411 -19.44 -2.60 2.20
N VAL A 412 -18.35 -2.36 2.93
CA VAL A 412 -18.08 -2.89 4.26
C VAL A 412 -18.00 -1.73 5.24
N THR A 413 -19.00 -1.58 6.10
CA THR A 413 -19.09 -0.39 6.97
C THR A 413 -19.32 -0.73 8.43
N LYS A 414 -18.66 -0.01 9.34
CA LYS A 414 -18.82 -0.14 10.80
C LYS A 414 -18.55 -1.55 11.33
N CYS A 415 -17.75 -2.33 10.63
CA CYS A 415 -17.38 -3.68 11.06
C CYS A 415 -16.24 -3.63 12.07
N THR A 416 -16.23 -4.58 13.01
CA THR A 416 -15.23 -4.62 14.08
C THR A 416 -14.60 -5.99 14.27
N SER A 417 -13.30 -6.02 14.54
CA SER A 417 -12.57 -7.26 14.89
C SER A 417 -11.84 -7.07 16.22
N GLN A 418 -11.98 -8.04 17.13
CA GLN A 418 -11.21 -8.07 18.38
C GLN A 418 -9.74 -8.46 18.19
N ASN A 419 -9.34 -8.82 16.97
CA ASN A 419 -7.96 -9.15 16.61
C ASN A 419 -7.53 -8.29 15.39
N ILE A 420 -7.26 -8.89 14.23
CA ILE A 420 -6.84 -8.19 13.00
C ILE A 420 -8.00 -8.06 12.00
N ALA A 421 -7.90 -7.10 11.07
CA ALA A 421 -8.88 -6.83 10.01
C ALA A 421 -10.29 -6.47 10.52
N GLY A 422 -10.54 -5.18 10.78
CA GLY A 422 -11.86 -4.72 11.20
C GLY A 422 -12.93 -4.88 10.11
N GLY A 423 -12.58 -4.60 8.85
CA GLY A 423 -13.45 -4.77 7.69
C GLY A 423 -13.22 -6.11 6.98
N ILE A 424 -12.11 -6.20 6.24
CA ILE A 424 -11.80 -7.32 5.35
C ILE A 424 -10.48 -7.98 5.75
N PHE A 425 -10.52 -9.29 6.02
CA PHE A 425 -9.34 -10.12 6.17
C PHE A 425 -9.08 -10.92 4.89
N VAL A 426 -7.85 -10.91 4.41
CA VAL A 426 -7.43 -11.68 3.23
C VAL A 426 -6.18 -12.49 3.53
N TYR A 427 -6.27 -13.80 3.36
CA TYR A 427 -5.17 -14.73 3.51
C TYR A 427 -4.99 -15.60 2.28
N ILE A 428 -3.82 -15.46 1.65
CA ILE A 428 -3.44 -16.18 0.43
C ILE A 428 -2.25 -17.10 0.71
N TRP A 429 -2.42 -18.39 0.40
CA TRP A 429 -1.46 -19.43 0.77
C TRP A 429 -0.32 -19.67 -0.22
N ASN A 430 -0.50 -19.44 -1.52
CA ASN A 430 0.47 -19.83 -2.56
C ASN A 430 0.51 -18.84 -3.75
N ILE A 431 1.31 -19.16 -4.78
CA ILE A 431 1.67 -18.25 -5.88
C ILE A 431 0.64 -18.06 -7.00
N TYR A 432 -0.44 -18.84 -7.06
CA TYR A 432 -1.37 -18.85 -8.20
C TYR A 432 -2.77 -18.34 -7.86
N GLU A 433 -2.96 -17.96 -6.60
CA GLU A 433 -4.19 -17.48 -6.02
C GLU A 433 -4.37 -15.99 -6.30
N VAL A 434 -5.59 -15.58 -6.63
CA VAL A 434 -5.90 -14.21 -7.04
C VAL A 434 -7.12 -13.69 -6.29
N VAL A 435 -7.00 -12.51 -5.70
CA VAL A 435 -8.13 -11.69 -5.25
C VAL A 435 -8.20 -10.44 -6.11
N ASP A 436 -9.16 -10.43 -7.04
CA ASP A 436 -9.37 -9.32 -7.95
C ASP A 436 -10.52 -8.44 -7.45
N ILE A 437 -10.20 -7.22 -6.99
CA ILE A 437 -11.21 -6.26 -6.55
C ILE A 437 -11.47 -5.26 -7.67
N ASN A 438 -12.47 -5.58 -8.49
CA ASN A 438 -13.00 -4.73 -9.56
C ASN A 438 -14.35 -4.08 -9.17
N ALA A 439 -14.82 -4.27 -7.94
CA ALA A 439 -15.99 -3.57 -7.41
C ALA A 439 -15.69 -2.10 -7.04
N ASP A 440 -16.73 -1.26 -6.97
CA ASP A 440 -16.69 -0.02 -6.18
C ASP A 440 -16.59 -0.40 -4.70
N LEU A 441 -15.35 -0.53 -4.23
CA LEU A 441 -15.05 -0.94 -2.86
C LEU A 441 -15.12 0.28 -1.94
N ILE A 442 -15.97 0.18 -0.90
CA ILE A 442 -15.99 1.13 0.22
C ILE A 442 -15.75 0.34 1.50
N ILE A 443 -14.67 0.67 2.21
CA ILE A 443 -14.43 0.25 3.58
C ILE A 443 -14.48 1.50 4.45
N ASP A 444 -15.50 1.63 5.28
CA ASP A 444 -15.70 2.84 6.08
C ASP A 444 -15.98 2.56 7.56
N SER A 445 -15.31 3.32 8.44
CA SER A 445 -15.55 3.26 9.88
C SER A 445 -15.30 1.87 10.49
N CYS A 446 -14.44 1.05 9.89
CA CYS A 446 -14.08 -0.27 10.39
C CYS A 446 -12.98 -0.18 11.44
N THR A 447 -13.00 -1.08 12.44
CA THR A 447 -12.05 -1.03 13.57
C THR A 447 -11.48 -2.41 13.89
N SER A 448 -10.16 -2.52 14.01
CA SER A 448 -9.45 -3.67 14.58
C SER A 448 -8.78 -3.29 15.90
N ILE A 449 -8.65 -4.25 16.81
CA ILE A 449 -7.84 -4.06 18.02
C ILE A 449 -6.35 -4.13 17.68
N LEU A 450 -5.95 -5.03 16.79
CA LEU A 450 -4.58 -5.14 16.28
C LEU A 450 -4.48 -4.55 14.87
N ASP A 451 -3.71 -5.19 13.99
CA ASP A 451 -3.37 -4.69 12.67
C ASP A 451 -4.55 -4.66 11.67
N GLY A 452 -4.58 -3.65 10.80
CA GLY A 452 -5.51 -3.55 9.67
C GLY A 452 -6.92 -3.12 10.07
N GLY A 453 -7.13 -1.83 10.35
CA GLY A 453 -8.44 -1.35 10.78
C GLY A 453 -9.53 -1.56 9.72
N GLY A 454 -9.23 -1.21 8.47
CA GLY A 454 -10.10 -1.48 7.33
C GLY A 454 -9.84 -2.85 6.72
N MET A 455 -8.59 -3.13 6.37
CA MET A 455 -8.20 -4.35 5.66
C MET A 455 -6.86 -4.91 6.15
N TYR A 456 -6.77 -6.22 6.24
CA TYR A 456 -5.51 -6.94 6.48
C TYR A 456 -5.25 -7.92 5.33
N VAL A 457 -4.04 -7.88 4.78
CA VAL A 457 -3.59 -8.72 3.68
C VAL A 457 -2.35 -9.50 4.10
N ASN A 458 -2.37 -10.81 3.94
CA ASN A 458 -1.18 -11.65 4.09
C ASN A 458 -0.97 -12.57 2.88
N LEU A 459 0.13 -12.32 2.18
CA LEU A 459 0.62 -13.06 1.01
C LEU A 459 1.73 -14.02 1.47
N TYR A 460 1.34 -15.18 2.01
CA TYR A 460 2.25 -16.05 2.76
C TYR A 460 3.25 -16.80 1.87
N ARG A 461 2.83 -17.35 0.73
CA ARG A 461 3.73 -17.91 -0.28
C ARG A 461 3.40 -17.43 -1.68
N GLY A 462 3.01 -16.16 -1.80
CA GLY A 462 2.70 -15.51 -3.06
C GLY A 462 1.26 -15.01 -3.18
N GLY A 463 0.80 -14.91 -4.43
CA GLY A 463 -0.57 -14.53 -4.78
C GLY A 463 -0.70 -13.09 -5.28
N GLU A 464 -1.85 -12.78 -5.86
CA GLU A 464 -2.12 -11.49 -6.48
C GLU A 464 -3.32 -10.81 -5.83
N ILE A 465 -3.15 -9.53 -5.46
CA ILE A 465 -4.23 -8.65 -5.04
C ILE A 465 -4.12 -7.34 -5.81
N ILE A 466 -5.22 -6.96 -6.44
CA ILE A 466 -5.29 -5.69 -7.16
C ILE A 466 -6.57 -4.94 -6.78
N ILE A 467 -6.39 -3.68 -6.38
CA ILE A 467 -7.46 -2.76 -5.97
C ILE A 467 -7.71 -1.73 -7.09
N ARG A 468 -8.95 -1.64 -7.58
CA ARG A 468 -9.33 -0.79 -8.73
C ARG A 468 -10.47 0.20 -8.40
N ASN A 469 -10.92 0.90 -9.44
CA ASN A 469 -12.21 1.57 -9.51
C ASN A 469 -12.49 2.64 -8.45
N LYS A 470 -11.48 3.45 -8.09
CA LYS A 470 -11.61 4.56 -7.15
C LYS A 470 -12.10 4.09 -5.77
N SER A 471 -11.62 2.93 -5.36
CA SER A 471 -11.90 2.33 -4.05
C SER A 471 -11.67 3.34 -2.92
N LYS A 472 -12.46 3.28 -1.86
CA LYS A 472 -12.36 4.20 -0.71
C LYS A 472 -12.19 3.42 0.57
N ILE A 473 -11.15 3.76 1.32
CA ILE A 473 -10.88 3.21 2.64
C ILE A 473 -10.81 4.41 3.58
N THR A 474 -11.86 4.60 4.36
CA THR A 474 -12.09 5.86 5.09
C THR A 474 -12.42 5.62 6.56
N ASN A 475 -11.97 6.52 7.43
CA ASN A 475 -12.30 6.51 8.86
C ASN A 475 -11.99 5.18 9.58
N CYS A 476 -11.08 4.38 9.04
CA CYS A 476 -10.75 3.07 9.57
C CYS A 476 -9.68 3.19 10.65
N LYS A 477 -9.71 2.27 11.62
CA LYS A 477 -8.88 2.40 12.81
C LYS A 477 -8.30 1.09 13.30
N SER A 478 -7.01 1.14 13.61
CA SER A 478 -6.31 0.10 14.36
C SER A 478 -6.02 0.65 15.76
N GLU A 479 -6.70 0.13 16.80
CA GLU A 479 -6.65 0.66 18.18
C GLU A 479 -5.34 0.35 18.92
N GLY A 480 -4.65 -0.71 18.53
CA GLY A 480 -3.42 -1.17 19.15
C GLY A 480 -2.49 -1.92 18.20
N GLY A 481 -2.65 -1.74 16.88
CA GLY A 481 -1.81 -2.31 15.83
C GLY A 481 -1.28 -1.28 14.83
N ASN A 482 -0.91 -1.75 13.65
CA ASN A 482 -0.45 -0.95 12.51
C ASN A 482 -1.44 -0.99 11.35
N GLY A 483 -1.35 -0.04 10.41
CA GLY A 483 -2.20 -0.06 9.23
C GLY A 483 -3.64 0.30 9.56
N GLY A 484 -3.91 1.57 9.93
CA GLY A 484 -5.26 2.01 10.30
C GLY A 484 -6.29 1.76 9.19
N GLY A 485 -5.90 2.04 7.94
CA GLY A 485 -6.66 1.62 6.75
C GLY A 485 -6.31 0.19 6.34
N ILE A 486 -5.05 -0.03 5.92
CA ILE A 486 -4.58 -1.30 5.36
C ILE A 486 -3.31 -1.78 6.07
N TYR A 487 -3.27 -3.05 6.46
CA TYR A 487 -2.03 -3.74 6.83
C TYR A 487 -1.69 -4.79 5.79
N ILE A 488 -0.42 -4.86 5.38
CA ILE A 488 0.07 -5.80 4.36
C ILE A 488 1.33 -6.51 4.85
N GLN A 489 1.31 -7.83 4.79
CA GLN A 489 2.46 -8.70 5.02
C GLN A 489 2.73 -9.58 3.80
N ILE A 490 3.97 -9.56 3.30
CA ILE A 490 4.38 -10.29 2.10
C ILE A 490 5.59 -11.17 2.38
N ASP A 491 5.60 -12.41 1.91
CA ASP A 491 6.84 -13.18 1.77
C ASP A 491 7.46 -12.98 0.38
N PHE A 492 8.48 -12.13 0.30
CA PHE A 492 9.15 -11.73 -0.94
C PHE A 492 9.94 -12.86 -1.61
N GLN A 493 10.09 -14.03 -0.97
CA GLN A 493 10.74 -15.20 -1.57
C GLN A 493 9.91 -15.84 -2.69
N TYR A 494 8.60 -15.58 -2.71
CA TYR A 494 7.66 -16.19 -3.64
C TYR A 494 7.14 -15.19 -4.67
N SER A 495 6.42 -15.71 -5.66
CA SER A 495 5.79 -14.89 -6.69
C SER A 495 4.51 -14.26 -6.16
N TYR A 496 4.48 -12.94 -6.03
CA TYR A 496 3.33 -12.18 -5.54
C TYR A 496 3.04 -10.98 -6.45
N GLN A 497 1.90 -10.34 -6.26
CA GLN A 497 1.61 -9.02 -6.80
C GLN A 497 0.63 -8.27 -5.88
N PHE A 498 0.96 -7.02 -5.55
CA PHE A 498 0.08 -6.12 -4.82
C PHE A 498 0.06 -4.76 -5.52
N ILE A 499 -1.09 -4.39 -6.08
CA ILE A 499 -1.25 -3.17 -6.88
C ILE A 499 -2.45 -2.35 -6.41
N ILE A 500 -2.24 -1.05 -6.25
CA ILE A 500 -3.30 -0.04 -6.10
C ILE A 500 -3.36 0.80 -7.37
N ASN A 501 -4.37 0.55 -8.21
CA ASN A 501 -4.56 1.27 -9.47
C ASN A 501 -5.28 2.62 -9.28
N ASP A 502 -6.28 2.67 -8.40
CA ASP A 502 -7.01 3.90 -8.06
C ASP A 502 -7.74 3.69 -6.72
N ALA A 503 -7.18 4.23 -5.63
CA ALA A 503 -7.82 4.16 -4.32
C ALA A 503 -7.54 5.42 -3.48
N LEU A 504 -8.54 5.84 -2.71
CA LEU A 504 -8.44 6.89 -1.70
C LEU A 504 -8.36 6.26 -0.31
N ILE A 505 -7.30 6.56 0.42
CA ILE A 505 -7.13 6.20 1.84
C ILE A 505 -7.16 7.51 2.65
N GLN A 506 -8.22 7.71 3.42
CA GLN A 506 -8.49 8.99 4.06
C GLN A 506 -8.94 8.85 5.51
N GLU A 507 -8.42 9.72 6.39
CA GLU A 507 -8.84 9.83 7.79
C GLU A 507 -8.73 8.50 8.57
N CYS A 508 -7.81 7.64 8.17
CA CYS A 508 -7.51 6.39 8.87
C CYS A 508 -6.48 6.62 9.98
N GLU A 509 -6.58 5.86 11.08
CA GLU A 509 -5.76 6.04 12.28
C GLU A 509 -5.10 4.73 12.74
N ALA A 510 -3.78 4.78 12.97
CA ALA A 510 -3.03 3.71 13.62
C ALA A 510 -2.54 4.15 15.02
N LYS A 511 -3.04 3.47 16.06
CA LYS A 511 -2.71 3.78 17.45
C LYS A 511 -1.67 2.84 18.03
N ALA A 512 -0.81 3.41 18.87
CA ALA A 512 0.18 2.67 19.60
C ALA A 512 -0.42 2.10 20.89
N ASP A 513 -0.21 0.80 21.11
CA ASP A 513 -0.45 0.15 22.40
C ASP A 513 0.89 -0.05 23.13
N GLN A 514 1.06 0.65 24.23
CA GLN A 514 2.27 0.59 25.08
C GLN A 514 2.37 -0.70 25.90
N THR A 515 1.30 -1.49 25.98
CA THR A 515 1.26 -2.77 26.69
C THR A 515 1.69 -3.95 25.81
N HIS A 516 1.68 -3.78 24.49
CA HIS A 516 2.07 -4.81 23.53
C HIS A 516 3.60 -4.96 23.46
N LEU A 517 4.06 -6.21 23.35
CA LEU A 517 5.49 -6.54 23.24
C LEU A 517 6.09 -6.24 21.86
N PHE A 518 5.24 -5.98 20.86
CA PHE A 518 5.63 -5.73 19.48
C PHE A 518 5.28 -4.29 19.08
N GLN A 519 5.85 -3.82 17.98
CA GLN A 519 5.76 -2.42 17.58
C GLN A 519 4.44 -2.12 16.86
N THR A 520 3.73 -1.09 17.34
CA THR A 520 2.36 -0.71 16.95
C THR A 520 2.30 0.79 16.64
N GLY A 521 1.19 1.27 16.08
CA GLY A 521 0.98 2.71 15.82
C GLY A 521 1.72 3.28 14.60
N TYR A 522 2.08 2.44 13.62
CA TYR A 522 2.68 2.88 12.35
C TYR A 522 1.69 2.74 11.19
N GLY A 523 1.79 3.62 10.19
CA GLY A 523 1.03 3.50 8.95
C GLY A 523 -0.45 3.77 9.13
N GLY A 524 -0.84 5.03 9.38
CA GLY A 524 -2.24 5.39 9.64
C GLY A 524 -3.16 5.03 8.47
N GLY A 525 -2.75 5.38 7.26
CA GLY A 525 -3.38 4.88 6.04
C GLY A 525 -3.01 3.42 5.77
N MET A 526 -1.72 3.12 5.69
CA MET A 526 -1.21 1.81 5.29
C MET A 526 0.12 1.47 5.98
N PHE A 527 0.26 0.22 6.41
CA PHE A 527 1.50 -0.37 6.90
C PHE A 527 1.88 -1.57 6.02
N LEU A 528 3.10 -1.57 5.47
CA LEU A 528 3.61 -2.63 4.61
C LEU A 528 4.89 -3.22 5.20
N THR A 529 4.92 -4.55 5.33
CA THR A 529 6.08 -5.30 5.83
C THR A 529 6.25 -6.62 5.09
N GLY A 530 7.40 -7.27 5.26
CA GLY A 530 7.59 -8.60 4.73
C GLY A 530 8.87 -9.30 5.13
N SER A 531 8.99 -10.57 4.73
CA SER A 531 10.19 -11.39 4.85
C SER A 531 10.88 -11.54 3.49
N GLY A 532 12.20 -11.71 3.49
CA GLY A 532 12.98 -11.82 2.25
C GLY A 532 13.25 -10.49 1.55
N ASP A 533 13.92 -10.56 0.41
CA ASP A 533 14.33 -9.38 -0.36
C ASP A 533 13.38 -9.18 -1.54
N TYR A 534 12.68 -8.05 -1.55
CA TYR A 534 11.92 -7.64 -2.72
C TYR A 534 12.85 -7.30 -3.89
N ASP A 535 12.60 -7.87 -5.07
CA ASP A 535 13.20 -7.46 -6.35
C ASP A 535 12.33 -6.38 -7.05
N PRO A 536 12.73 -5.10 -7.01
CA PRO A 536 11.95 -4.01 -7.61
C PRO A 536 11.86 -4.08 -9.12
N SER A 537 12.74 -4.83 -9.82
CA SER A 537 12.67 -4.97 -11.28
C SER A 537 11.40 -5.69 -11.76
N THR A 538 10.76 -6.43 -10.86
CA THR A 538 9.52 -7.16 -11.14
C THR A 538 8.28 -6.28 -11.22
N LEU A 539 8.33 -5.06 -10.66
CA LEU A 539 7.20 -4.12 -10.58
C LEU A 539 5.93 -4.71 -9.93
N ARG A 540 6.09 -5.75 -9.11
CA ARG A 540 5.00 -6.45 -8.42
C ARG A 540 4.40 -5.70 -7.24
N LEU A 541 5.02 -4.59 -6.83
CA LEU A 541 4.53 -3.73 -5.77
C LEU A 541 4.39 -2.31 -6.32
N ASP A 542 3.15 -1.90 -6.61
CA ASP A 542 2.84 -0.62 -7.26
C ASP A 542 1.72 0.13 -6.52
N LEU A 543 2.07 1.30 -5.96
CA LEU A 543 1.17 2.17 -5.22
C LEU A 543 0.90 3.51 -5.94
N LYS A 544 1.21 3.62 -7.25
CA LYS A 544 1.03 4.86 -8.03
C LYS A 544 -0.39 5.43 -7.97
N GLY A 545 -1.39 4.55 -7.98
CA GLY A 545 -2.80 4.92 -7.96
C GLY A 545 -3.34 5.34 -6.61
N MET A 546 -2.52 5.33 -5.56
CA MET A 546 -2.95 5.65 -4.20
C MET A 546 -3.07 7.17 -4.01
N ARG A 547 -4.19 7.59 -3.42
CA ARG A 547 -4.40 8.94 -2.90
C ARG A 547 -4.53 8.88 -1.39
N ILE A 548 -3.70 9.64 -0.70
CA ILE A 548 -3.68 9.74 0.76
C ILE A 548 -4.15 11.12 1.22
N LEU A 549 -4.95 11.16 2.30
CA LEU A 549 -5.46 12.42 2.87
C LEU A 549 -5.80 12.30 4.35
N GLY A 550 -5.17 13.11 5.21
CA GLY A 550 -5.59 13.28 6.60
C GLY A 550 -5.47 12.04 7.49
N ASN A 551 -4.65 11.06 7.10
CA ASN A 551 -4.39 9.87 7.91
C ASN A 551 -3.47 10.22 9.08
N THR A 552 -3.52 9.44 10.17
CA THR A 552 -2.71 9.69 11.37
C THR A 552 -2.11 8.42 11.95
N ALA A 553 -0.88 8.51 12.45
CA ALA A 553 -0.18 7.40 13.10
C ALA A 553 0.59 7.91 14.31
N ASN A 554 0.61 7.15 15.41
CA ASN A 554 1.30 7.60 16.63
C ASN A 554 2.83 7.58 16.53
N ASN A 555 3.41 6.59 15.83
CA ASN A 555 4.86 6.37 15.84
C ASN A 555 5.57 6.69 14.50
N GLY A 556 4.85 6.75 13.38
CA GLY A 556 5.40 7.18 12.10
C GLY A 556 4.60 6.72 10.89
N GLY A 557 4.83 7.38 9.75
CA GLY A 557 4.13 7.12 8.49
C GLY A 557 2.64 7.40 8.65
N GLN A 558 2.28 8.69 8.72
CA GLN A 558 0.89 9.12 8.89
C GLN A 558 -0.02 8.44 7.86
N SER A 559 0.44 8.39 6.61
CA SER A 559 -0.26 7.70 5.53
C SER A 559 0.37 6.37 5.15
N LEU A 560 1.70 6.29 5.00
CA LEU A 560 2.39 5.06 4.64
C LEU A 560 3.60 4.83 5.54
N TYR A 561 3.67 3.64 6.13
CA TYR A 561 4.89 3.14 6.75
C TYR A 561 5.34 1.83 6.11
N VAL A 562 6.65 1.71 5.80
CA VAL A 562 7.22 0.52 5.16
C VAL A 562 8.39 -0.05 5.95
N ALA A 563 8.36 -1.35 6.23
CA ALA A 563 9.45 -2.10 6.85
C ALA A 563 9.86 -3.30 5.97
N ILE A 564 10.78 -3.06 5.03
CA ILE A 564 11.35 -4.10 4.14
C ILE A 564 12.85 -3.87 3.96
N THR A 565 13.62 -4.93 3.68
CA THR A 565 15.09 -4.84 3.51
C THR A 565 15.49 -4.00 2.30
N LYS A 566 14.75 -4.13 1.18
CA LYS A 566 14.99 -3.48 -0.11
C LYS A 566 14.23 -2.16 -0.32
N LEU A 567 13.96 -1.44 0.78
CA LEU A 567 13.16 -0.20 0.75
C LEU A 567 13.79 0.88 -0.12
N ALA A 568 15.11 1.08 -0.02
CA ALA A 568 15.79 2.11 -0.80
C ALA A 568 15.72 1.80 -2.29
N GLU A 569 15.97 0.55 -2.68
CA GLU A 569 15.91 0.09 -4.06
C GLU A 569 14.50 0.25 -4.64
N TRP A 570 13.46 -0.09 -3.88
CA TRP A 570 12.08 0.14 -4.30
C TRP A 570 11.76 1.62 -4.48
N CYS A 571 12.11 2.47 -3.50
CA CYS A 571 11.92 3.91 -3.57
C CYS A 571 12.69 4.58 -4.74
N ARG A 572 13.80 3.97 -5.17
CA ARG A 572 14.64 4.40 -6.29
C ARG A 572 14.18 3.87 -7.65
N THR A 573 13.20 2.96 -7.67
CA THR A 573 12.69 2.38 -8.91
C THR A 573 11.78 3.38 -9.62
N GLY A 574 11.93 3.46 -10.95
CA GLY A 574 11.22 4.44 -11.76
C GLY A 574 11.77 5.87 -11.57
N THR A 575 10.89 6.86 -11.71
CA THR A 575 11.23 8.28 -11.57
C THR A 575 10.67 8.86 -10.27
N ALA A 576 11.53 9.50 -9.45
CA ALA A 576 11.13 10.28 -8.28
C ALA A 576 10.15 9.58 -7.31
N GLY A 577 10.37 8.28 -7.05
CA GLY A 577 9.56 7.48 -6.12
C GLY A 577 8.18 7.11 -6.64
N GLU A 578 7.91 7.16 -7.95
CA GLU A 578 6.56 6.99 -8.51
C GLU A 578 5.81 5.75 -7.98
N TYR A 579 6.48 4.60 -7.78
CA TYR A 579 5.86 3.36 -7.28
C TYR A 579 5.42 3.39 -5.81
N VAL A 580 5.85 4.39 -5.03
CA VAL A 580 5.55 4.53 -3.60
C VAL A 580 4.79 5.81 -3.25
N LYS A 581 4.91 6.85 -4.08
CA LYS A 581 4.56 8.24 -3.74
C LYS A 581 3.06 8.52 -3.71
N GLY A 582 2.27 7.83 -4.55
CA GLY A 582 0.86 8.19 -4.75
C GLY A 582 0.71 9.67 -5.12
N ASN A 583 -0.14 10.42 -4.39
CA ASN A 583 -0.34 11.87 -4.53
C ASN A 583 0.58 12.75 -3.65
N TYR A 584 1.63 12.21 -3.03
CA TYR A 584 2.60 13.01 -2.26
C TYR A 584 3.39 13.96 -3.17
N ILE A 585 3.74 15.16 -2.69
CA ILE A 585 4.44 16.21 -3.45
C ILE A 585 5.68 16.67 -2.66
N ASP A 586 6.88 16.44 -3.19
CA ASP A 586 8.18 16.66 -2.52
C ASP A 586 8.35 18.06 -1.89
N SER A 587 7.77 19.10 -2.49
CA SER A 587 7.95 20.48 -2.01
C SER A 587 6.90 20.95 -0.99
N THR A 588 5.79 20.22 -0.83
CA THR A 588 4.62 20.71 -0.06
C THR A 588 4.05 19.71 0.93
N SER A 589 4.26 18.41 0.75
CA SER A 589 3.77 17.39 1.66
C SER A 589 4.64 17.31 2.93
N ASP A 590 4.05 16.89 4.05
CA ASP A 590 4.78 16.63 5.28
C ASP A 590 5.63 15.37 5.12
N LEU A 591 6.92 15.46 5.44
CA LEU A 591 7.87 14.34 5.39
C LEU A 591 7.47 13.14 6.27
N ASN A 592 6.57 13.35 7.24
CA ASN A 592 6.03 12.30 8.09
C ASN A 592 4.87 11.51 7.44
N GLU A 593 4.38 11.91 6.27
CA GLU A 593 3.34 11.19 5.52
C GLU A 593 3.82 9.81 5.08
N LEU A 594 5.01 9.77 4.46
CA LEU A 594 5.63 8.57 3.92
C LEU A 594 6.94 8.31 4.67
N GLN A 595 6.97 7.26 5.49
CA GLN A 595 8.16 6.88 6.25
C GLN A 595 8.44 5.38 6.12
N GLY A 596 9.65 4.98 6.47
CA GLY A 596 9.98 3.57 6.53
C GLY A 596 11.39 3.31 7.02
N VAL A 597 11.70 2.03 7.14
CA VAL A 597 12.97 1.53 7.67
C VAL A 597 13.44 0.31 6.89
N ARG A 598 14.76 0.21 6.67
CA ARG A 598 15.39 -0.89 5.92
C ARG A 598 15.66 -2.10 6.81
N MET A 599 14.64 -2.92 7.02
CA MET A 599 14.74 -4.19 7.77
C MET A 599 13.56 -5.09 7.44
N ASP A 600 13.68 -6.38 7.73
CA ASP A 600 12.57 -7.32 7.57
C ASP A 600 11.57 -7.26 8.74
N TYR A 601 10.44 -7.94 8.55
CA TYR A 601 9.38 -8.06 9.55
C TYR A 601 9.89 -8.59 10.90
N SER A 602 10.72 -9.64 10.88
CA SER A 602 11.24 -10.29 12.08
C SER A 602 12.08 -9.33 12.93
N THR A 603 12.96 -8.56 12.28
CA THR A 603 13.80 -7.55 12.93
C THR A 603 12.96 -6.39 13.45
N PHE A 604 12.00 -5.90 12.65
CA PHE A 604 11.11 -4.82 13.06
C PHE A 604 10.34 -5.15 14.35
N LYS A 605 9.86 -6.39 14.47
CA LYS A 605 9.11 -6.84 15.64
C LYS A 605 9.89 -6.88 16.95
N ILE A 606 11.22 -7.08 16.90
CA ILE A 606 12.05 -7.28 18.10
C ILE A 606 12.81 -6.03 18.54
N LEU A 607 12.95 -5.02 17.68
CA LEU A 607 13.65 -3.78 18.01
C LEU A 607 12.78 -2.87 18.87
N LEU A 608 13.40 -2.09 19.76
CA LEU A 608 12.72 -1.05 20.55
C LEU A 608 12.29 0.12 19.64
N ILE A 609 11.21 0.82 20.01
CA ILE A 609 10.72 2.02 19.30
C ILE A 609 11.85 3.03 19.06
N SER A 610 12.69 3.30 20.08
CA SER A 610 13.81 4.24 19.94
C SER A 610 14.85 3.79 18.91
N GLN A 611 15.06 2.48 18.74
CA GLN A 611 15.99 1.94 17.74
C GLN A 611 15.41 2.05 16.32
N ILE A 612 14.09 1.90 16.17
CA ILE A 612 13.40 2.12 14.89
C ILE A 612 13.40 3.60 14.55
N GLN A 613 13.06 4.48 15.49
CA GLN A 613 13.06 5.94 15.30
C GLN A 613 14.43 6.48 14.87
N ASN A 614 15.53 5.89 15.37
CA ASN A 614 16.88 6.25 14.97
C ASN A 614 17.26 5.81 13.54
N GLN A 615 16.57 4.81 12.99
CA GLN A 615 16.87 4.22 11.67
C GLN A 615 15.85 4.59 10.59
N GLN A 616 14.63 4.93 10.97
CA GLN A 616 13.57 5.29 10.04
C GLN A 616 13.88 6.62 9.36
N ARG A 617 13.42 6.75 8.12
CA ARG A 617 13.55 7.98 7.34
C ARG A 617 12.24 8.28 6.63
N SER A 618 12.05 9.55 6.25
CA SER A 618 11.07 9.88 5.22
C SER A 618 11.46 9.17 3.93
N LEU A 619 10.49 8.59 3.23
CA LEU A 619 10.78 7.84 2.00
C LEU A 619 11.37 8.75 0.91
N GLU A 620 11.00 10.04 0.91
CA GLU A 620 11.55 11.05 -0.01
C GLU A 620 13.09 11.09 0.00
N TYR A 621 13.71 10.77 1.13
CA TYR A 621 15.15 10.68 1.28
C TYR A 621 15.85 9.78 0.24
N TYR A 622 15.15 8.77 -0.27
CA TYR A 622 15.73 7.79 -1.19
C TYR A 622 15.74 8.25 -2.65
N TRP A 623 14.81 9.12 -3.06
CA TRP A 623 14.76 9.65 -4.44
C TRP A 623 15.16 11.12 -4.55
N ASN A 624 15.17 11.88 -3.44
CA ASN A 624 15.52 13.30 -3.42
C ASN A 624 16.67 13.60 -2.44
N VAL A 625 17.52 14.59 -2.78
CA VAL A 625 18.63 15.04 -1.93
C VAL A 625 18.22 16.31 -1.20
N ARG A 626 18.19 16.25 0.13
CA ARG A 626 17.66 17.32 0.98
C ARG A 626 18.42 18.64 0.78
N ASN A 627 17.66 19.74 0.61
CA ASN A 627 18.18 21.10 0.34
C ASN A 627 19.09 21.21 -0.90
N GLN A 628 19.14 20.16 -1.73
CA GLN A 628 20.03 20.03 -2.88
C GLN A 628 21.52 20.18 -2.50
N ILE A 629 21.90 19.81 -1.27
CA ILE A 629 23.30 19.79 -0.83
C ILE A 629 23.85 18.38 -1.03
N TYR A 630 24.73 18.20 -2.02
CA TYR A 630 25.33 16.90 -2.32
C TYR A 630 26.60 16.74 -1.50
N HIS A 631 26.58 15.77 -0.60
CA HIS A 631 27.64 15.53 0.37
C HIS A 631 28.78 14.72 -0.24
N ILE A 632 30.03 15.05 0.15
CA ILE A 632 31.26 14.44 -0.35
C ILE A 632 32.17 14.07 0.82
N GLN A 633 32.79 12.89 0.73
CA GLN A 633 33.81 12.42 1.68
C GLN A 633 34.75 11.43 1.01
N ASN A 634 36.07 11.60 1.17
CA ASN A 634 37.06 10.58 0.76
C ASN A 634 38.17 10.38 1.80
N ARG A 635 38.06 11.03 2.96
CA ARG A 635 39.00 10.85 4.08
C ARG A 635 38.49 9.78 5.03
N ASN A 636 39.40 8.94 5.51
CA ASN A 636 39.13 8.00 6.59
C ASN A 636 38.97 8.79 7.90
N GLY A 637 37.76 8.79 8.47
CA GLY A 637 37.48 9.53 9.71
C GLY A 637 36.00 9.79 10.03
N GLY A 638 35.10 9.68 9.04
CA GLY A 638 33.64 9.74 9.26
C GLY A 638 33.01 8.36 9.47
N GLN A 639 31.74 8.35 9.90
CA GLN A 639 30.97 7.09 10.04
C GLN A 639 30.76 6.36 8.69
N TYR A 640 30.71 7.11 7.60
CA TYR A 640 30.45 6.61 6.25
C TYR A 640 31.68 6.79 5.36
N TYR A 641 31.77 6.06 4.25
CA TYR A 641 32.81 6.24 3.22
C TYR A 641 32.14 6.74 1.95
N GLY A 642 32.72 7.74 1.30
CA GLY A 642 32.17 8.21 0.03
C GLY A 642 32.49 7.23 -1.11
N GLN A 643 31.53 7.11 -2.01
CA GLN A 643 31.64 6.29 -3.22
C GLN A 643 30.95 7.03 -4.37
N ASP A 644 31.62 7.13 -5.50
CA ASP A 644 31.07 7.72 -6.71
C ASP A 644 30.09 6.75 -7.39
N GLN A 645 28.83 6.82 -6.97
CA GLN A 645 27.71 6.02 -7.48
C GLN A 645 26.46 6.88 -7.71
N TYR A 646 25.55 6.39 -8.55
CA TYR A 646 24.40 7.17 -9.05
C TYR A 646 23.53 7.82 -7.95
N TRP A 647 23.39 7.16 -6.80
CA TRP A 647 22.58 7.66 -5.68
C TRP A 647 23.37 8.44 -4.62
N CYS A 648 24.67 8.68 -4.83
CA CYS A 648 25.48 9.45 -3.88
C CYS A 648 25.01 10.90 -3.73
N GLY A 649 25.33 11.50 -2.58
CA GLY A 649 25.04 12.90 -2.27
C GLY A 649 24.29 13.09 -0.94
N ASN A 650 23.73 12.01 -0.40
CA ASN A 650 23.20 11.98 0.96
C ASN A 650 24.33 11.89 2.00
N ILE A 651 24.06 12.23 3.26
CA ILE A 651 25.10 12.24 4.31
C ILE A 651 25.62 10.82 4.59
N ASP A 652 24.73 9.84 4.60
CA ASP A 652 25.02 8.42 4.82
C ASP A 652 25.42 7.66 3.54
N GLU A 653 25.39 8.34 2.40
CA GLU A 653 25.84 7.85 1.09
C GLU A 653 26.54 8.99 0.33
N PRO A 654 27.65 9.54 0.86
CA PRO A 654 28.30 10.69 0.23
C PRO A 654 29.01 10.26 -1.07
N CYS A 655 29.19 11.22 -1.98
CA CYS A 655 30.06 11.01 -3.14
C CYS A 655 31.53 10.99 -2.71
N GLU A 656 32.41 10.40 -3.51
CA GLU A 656 33.85 10.36 -3.24
C GLU A 656 34.56 11.60 -3.78
N SER A 657 34.16 12.09 -4.96
CA SER A 657 34.84 13.20 -5.65
C SER A 657 33.96 14.41 -5.96
N ILE A 658 34.58 15.59 -6.01
CA ILE A 658 33.94 16.85 -6.44
C ILE A 658 33.42 16.74 -7.87
N GLU A 659 34.22 16.19 -8.78
CA GLU A 659 33.85 16.07 -10.20
C GLU A 659 32.58 15.24 -10.37
N TYR A 660 32.52 14.08 -9.70
CA TYR A 660 31.36 13.21 -9.79
C TYR A 660 30.12 13.85 -9.16
N ALA A 661 30.26 14.46 -7.98
CA ALA A 661 29.14 15.18 -7.34
C ALA A 661 28.56 16.28 -8.24
N LEU A 662 29.41 17.06 -8.93
CA LEU A 662 28.94 18.07 -9.89
C LEU A 662 28.14 17.46 -11.05
N LYS A 663 28.59 16.33 -11.62
CA LYS A 663 27.85 15.61 -12.66
C LYS A 663 26.53 15.06 -12.12
N GLN A 664 26.54 14.46 -10.92
CA GLN A 664 25.34 13.94 -10.29
C GLN A 664 24.29 15.02 -10.02
N ILE A 665 24.70 16.22 -9.63
CA ILE A 665 23.76 17.34 -9.48
C ILE A 665 23.07 17.65 -10.82
N SER A 666 23.80 17.67 -11.95
CA SER A 666 23.17 17.87 -13.27
C SER A 666 22.23 16.72 -13.64
N VAL A 667 22.63 15.47 -13.38
CA VAL A 667 21.81 14.29 -13.71
C VAL A 667 20.53 14.28 -12.90
N ARG A 668 20.64 14.43 -11.57
CA ARG A 668 19.51 14.31 -10.64
C ARG A 668 18.55 15.49 -10.72
N ASN A 669 19.03 16.70 -11.03
CA ASN A 669 18.19 17.89 -11.09
C ASN A 669 17.81 18.30 -12.53
N GLY A 670 18.54 17.84 -13.55
CA GLY A 670 18.37 18.26 -14.94
C GLY A 670 18.25 17.11 -15.95
N GLY A 671 18.43 15.86 -15.54
CA GLY A 671 18.26 14.66 -16.37
C GLY A 671 19.48 14.23 -17.19
N ASN A 672 20.53 15.05 -17.29
CA ASN A 672 21.77 14.73 -18.00
C ASN A 672 22.99 15.39 -17.33
N GLU A 673 24.17 14.76 -17.38
CA GLU A 673 25.44 15.26 -16.81
C GLU A 673 25.81 16.68 -17.26
N THR A 674 25.40 17.08 -18.46
CA THR A 674 25.73 18.38 -19.07
C THR A 674 24.61 19.42 -18.95
N THR A 675 23.51 19.09 -18.25
CA THR A 675 22.40 20.03 -18.08
C THR A 675 22.83 21.20 -17.18
N PRO A 676 22.69 22.45 -17.64
CA PRO A 676 22.99 23.61 -16.81
C PRO A 676 22.06 23.69 -15.59
N ILE A 677 22.64 23.83 -14.40
CA ILE A 677 21.92 24.03 -13.15
C ILE A 677 22.25 25.43 -12.61
N SER A 678 21.25 26.18 -12.16
CA SER A 678 21.42 27.56 -11.71
C SER A 678 22.44 27.73 -10.59
N GLU A 679 22.50 26.76 -9.68
CA GLU A 679 23.43 26.72 -8.55
C GLU A 679 23.74 25.28 -8.16
N LYS A 680 25.01 24.98 -7.88
CA LYS A 680 25.43 23.69 -7.34
C LYS A 680 25.98 23.83 -5.94
N LYS A 681 25.48 23.00 -5.02
CA LYS A 681 25.85 22.99 -3.60
C LYS A 681 26.55 21.68 -3.25
N ILE A 682 27.76 21.81 -2.73
CA ILE A 682 28.59 20.71 -2.25
C ILE A 682 28.71 20.81 -0.73
N GLY A 683 28.36 19.73 -0.03
CA GLY A 683 28.54 19.60 1.41
C GLY A 683 29.76 18.73 1.73
N ILE A 684 30.70 19.22 2.53
CA ILE A 684 31.79 18.39 3.05
C ILE A 684 31.32 17.79 4.38
N THR A 685 31.32 16.46 4.48
CA THR A 685 30.88 15.75 5.68
C THR A 685 31.87 15.95 6.85
N GLU A 686 31.49 15.52 8.05
CA GLU A 686 32.37 15.49 9.21
C GLU A 686 33.67 14.68 9.00
N GLY A 687 33.64 13.67 8.12
CA GLY A 687 34.83 12.88 7.80
C GLY A 687 35.89 13.67 7.04
N GLY A 688 35.49 14.73 6.34
CA GLY A 688 36.36 15.63 5.60
C GLY A 688 36.75 15.14 4.20
N LEU A 689 37.41 16.04 3.46
CA LEU A 689 37.85 15.82 2.09
C LEU A 689 39.36 15.92 1.99
N GLN A 690 40.00 15.00 1.26
CA GLN A 690 41.37 15.07 0.80
C GLN A 690 41.40 15.50 -0.66
N LEU A 691 42.13 16.57 -0.95
CA LEU A 691 42.43 17.01 -2.31
C LEU A 691 43.86 16.60 -2.66
N SER A 692 43.99 15.53 -3.43
CA SER A 692 45.28 15.01 -3.91
C SER A 692 45.65 15.55 -5.29
N ASN A 693 44.75 16.25 -5.97
CA ASN A 693 45.00 16.98 -7.22
C ASN A 693 44.31 18.35 -7.15
N PRO A 694 44.91 19.41 -7.73
CA PRO A 694 44.24 20.68 -7.94
C PRO A 694 42.94 20.53 -8.75
N PHE A 695 41.92 21.31 -8.42
CA PHE A 695 40.63 21.32 -9.10
C PHE A 695 40.30 22.72 -9.62
N SER A 696 39.80 22.82 -10.85
CA SER A 696 39.41 24.08 -11.47
C SER A 696 37.93 24.06 -11.84
N PHE A 697 37.16 24.94 -11.21
CA PHE A 697 35.76 25.18 -11.55
C PHE A 697 35.67 26.14 -12.73
N SER A 698 34.82 25.83 -13.69
CA SER A 698 34.45 26.73 -14.79
C SER A 698 33.01 26.50 -15.18
N GLU A 699 32.34 27.50 -15.76
CA GLU A 699 30.95 27.36 -16.19
C GLU A 699 30.79 26.19 -17.18
N SER A 700 31.75 26.03 -18.10
CA SER A 700 31.76 24.95 -19.10
C SER A 700 32.01 23.54 -18.54
N SER A 701 32.80 23.40 -17.48
CA SER A 701 33.09 22.09 -16.87
C SER A 701 32.10 21.70 -15.78
N SER A 702 31.59 22.70 -15.05
CA SER A 702 30.72 22.53 -13.89
C SER A 702 29.25 22.67 -14.25
N TYR A 703 28.90 23.13 -15.46
CA TYR A 703 27.53 23.35 -15.93
C TYR A 703 26.70 24.20 -14.95
N THR A 704 27.33 25.23 -14.39
CA THR A 704 26.73 26.21 -13.49
C THR A 704 27.63 27.42 -13.38
N SER A 705 27.04 28.60 -13.17
CA SER A 705 27.76 29.83 -12.88
C SER A 705 27.99 30.06 -11.38
N VAL A 706 27.36 29.26 -10.51
CA VAL A 706 27.44 29.42 -9.04
C VAL A 706 27.73 28.09 -8.36
N ILE A 707 28.85 28.04 -7.64
CA ILE A 707 29.25 26.89 -6.83
C ILE A 707 29.38 27.30 -5.38
N LYS A 708 28.74 26.55 -4.50
CA LYS A 708 28.85 26.72 -3.06
C LYS A 708 29.44 25.45 -2.43
N ILE A 709 30.59 25.58 -1.78
CA ILE A 709 31.23 24.51 -1.00
C ILE A 709 30.99 24.82 0.48
N MET A 710 30.34 23.93 1.20
CA MET A 710 29.85 24.21 2.55
C MET A 710 30.11 23.04 3.48
N LYS A 711 30.08 23.28 4.78
CA LYS A 711 30.01 22.19 5.76
C LYS A 711 28.72 21.39 5.65
N GLN A 712 28.73 20.17 6.19
CA GLN A 712 27.60 19.25 6.23
C GLN A 712 26.30 19.96 6.63
N MET A 713 25.27 19.82 5.80
CA MET A 713 23.92 20.34 6.07
C MET A 713 23.84 21.85 6.38
N TYR A 714 24.76 22.65 5.84
CA TYR A 714 24.83 24.10 6.06
C TYR A 714 23.48 24.81 5.82
N GLY A 715 23.14 25.75 6.71
CA GLY A 715 21.89 26.50 6.66
C GLY A 715 20.67 25.76 7.23
N THR A 716 20.85 24.58 7.82
CA THR A 716 19.76 23.76 8.41
C THR A 716 19.95 23.54 9.90
N THR A 717 18.90 23.11 10.60
CA THR A 717 18.98 22.70 12.02
C THR A 717 19.83 21.45 12.25
N SER A 718 20.13 20.68 11.19
CA SER A 718 20.99 19.50 11.23
C SER A 718 22.42 19.78 10.77
N ALA A 719 22.80 21.05 10.61
CA ALA A 719 24.16 21.45 10.24
C ALA A 719 25.17 20.99 11.30
N MET A 720 26.35 20.52 10.88
CA MET A 720 27.41 20.21 11.84
C MET A 720 27.84 21.48 12.60
N THR A 721 28.20 21.33 13.88
CA THR A 721 28.58 22.46 14.75
C THR A 721 29.92 23.07 14.32
N GLU A 722 30.94 22.22 14.18
CA GLU A 722 32.29 22.58 13.78
C GLU A 722 32.40 22.92 12.27
N GLN A 723 33.59 23.36 11.84
CA GLN A 723 33.92 23.48 10.41
C GLN A 723 34.20 22.10 9.81
N ALA A 724 33.77 21.86 8.56
CA ALA A 724 34.21 20.69 7.82
C ALA A 724 35.63 20.89 7.30
N GLU A 725 36.43 19.82 7.18
CA GLU A 725 37.84 19.95 6.82
C GLU A 725 38.14 19.54 5.37
N ILE A 726 38.88 20.38 4.65
CA ILE A 726 39.54 20.04 3.39
C ILE A 726 41.05 19.99 3.64
N LYS A 727 41.67 18.85 3.34
CA LYS A 727 43.12 18.65 3.46
C LYS A 727 43.75 18.52 2.08
N ILE A 728 44.64 19.46 1.77
CA ILE A 728 45.47 19.42 0.56
C ILE A 728 46.64 18.46 0.77
N ILE A 729 46.83 17.55 -0.18
CA ILE A 729 47.90 16.53 -0.15
C ILE A 729 48.83 16.76 -1.35
N LYS A 730 49.97 17.42 -1.12
CA LYS A 730 51.02 17.55 -2.15
C LYS A 730 51.91 16.30 -2.22
N GLY A 731 52.06 15.58 -1.11
CA GLY A 731 52.81 14.33 -0.97
C GLY A 731 54.31 14.48 -0.82
N SER A 732 54.95 15.42 -1.52
CA SER A 732 56.35 15.81 -1.31
C SER A 732 56.67 17.18 -1.93
N SER A 733 57.69 17.87 -1.43
CA SER A 733 58.12 19.17 -1.98
C SER A 733 58.54 19.12 -3.46
N GLY A 734 59.01 17.96 -3.94
CA GLY A 734 59.39 17.74 -5.35
C GLY A 734 58.26 17.22 -6.25
N SER A 735 57.04 17.09 -5.72
CA SER A 735 55.88 16.60 -6.48
C SER A 735 55.53 17.53 -7.64
N THR A 736 55.20 16.94 -8.79
CA THR A 736 54.75 17.65 -10.00
C THR A 736 53.25 17.84 -10.07
N VAL A 737 52.50 17.50 -9.00
CA VAL A 737 51.03 17.56 -8.97
C VAL A 737 50.46 18.97 -9.22
N GLU A 738 51.23 20.00 -8.88
CA GLU A 738 50.87 21.41 -9.09
C GLU A 738 51.22 21.90 -10.51
N SER A 739 51.92 21.09 -11.32
CA SER A 739 52.37 21.48 -12.66
C SER A 739 51.19 21.77 -13.58
N GLY A 740 51.22 22.92 -14.26
CA GLY A 740 50.16 23.36 -15.17
C GLY A 740 48.93 23.97 -14.48
N HIS A 741 48.85 23.95 -13.15
CA HIS A 741 47.70 24.47 -12.40
C HIS A 741 47.99 25.87 -11.83
N LYS A 742 46.94 26.69 -11.68
CA LYS A 742 47.05 28.05 -11.13
C LYS A 742 46.74 28.13 -9.63
N GLY A 743 45.96 27.20 -9.09
CA GLY A 743 45.69 27.05 -7.67
C GLY A 743 45.04 25.69 -7.37
N TRP A 744 45.09 25.24 -6.12
CA TRP A 744 44.49 23.98 -5.67
C TRP A 744 42.97 23.95 -5.82
N ILE A 745 42.32 25.09 -5.63
CA ILE A 745 40.92 25.36 -5.92
C ILE A 745 40.89 26.60 -6.79
N SER A 746 40.54 26.45 -8.07
CA SER A 746 40.48 27.58 -9.01
C SER A 746 39.06 27.86 -9.48
N ALA A 747 38.75 29.13 -9.76
CA ALA A 747 37.54 29.53 -10.46
C ALA A 747 37.89 30.29 -11.74
N ALA A 748 37.26 29.91 -12.84
CA ALA A 748 37.46 30.41 -14.19
C ALA A 748 36.12 30.68 -14.89
N GLN A 749 36.15 31.40 -16.01
CA GLN A 749 35.00 31.79 -16.85
C GLN A 749 33.92 32.56 -16.08
N GLY A 750 34.30 33.53 -15.24
CA GLY A 750 33.37 34.38 -14.49
C GLY A 750 32.57 33.66 -13.40
N LEU A 751 32.99 32.46 -13.00
CA LEU A 751 32.28 31.64 -12.03
C LEU A 751 32.27 32.26 -10.62
N GLN A 752 31.13 32.18 -9.95
CA GLN A 752 30.99 32.58 -8.55
C GLN A 752 31.29 31.38 -7.63
N LEU A 753 32.39 31.45 -6.90
CA LEU A 753 32.78 30.45 -5.92
C LEU A 753 32.52 30.96 -4.50
N ARG A 754 31.74 30.22 -3.73
CA ARG A 754 31.42 30.56 -2.34
C ARG A 754 31.77 29.42 -1.41
N ILE A 755 32.45 29.71 -0.31
CA ILE A 755 32.93 28.70 0.65
C ILE A 755 32.45 29.05 2.06
N TYR A 756 31.76 28.11 2.70
CA TYR A 756 31.05 28.34 3.96
C TYR A 756 31.39 27.31 5.05
N GLY A 757 31.97 27.77 6.16
CA GLY A 757 32.22 26.90 7.31
C GLY A 757 33.26 25.81 7.07
N ILE A 758 34.29 26.09 6.26
CA ILE A 758 35.33 25.11 5.88
C ILE A 758 36.68 25.47 6.52
N LYS A 759 37.39 24.45 7.00
CA LYS A 759 38.78 24.55 7.45
C LYS A 759 39.71 23.87 6.44
N ILE A 760 40.61 24.63 5.86
CA ILE A 760 41.59 24.18 4.88
C ILE A 760 42.95 24.02 5.57
N ILE A 761 43.49 22.80 5.48
CA ILE A 761 44.79 22.41 6.02
C ILE A 761 45.64 21.73 4.94
N THR A 762 46.93 21.55 5.20
CA THR A 762 47.86 20.87 4.28
C THR A 762 48.56 19.70 4.95
N ASP A 763 49.20 18.85 4.16
CA ASP A 763 50.16 17.85 4.61
C ASP A 763 51.55 18.42 4.98
N GLN A 764 51.66 19.75 5.14
CA GLN A 764 52.85 20.48 5.56
C GLN A 764 54.00 20.50 4.55
N TYR A 765 53.81 20.02 3.33
CA TYR A 765 54.77 20.27 2.25
C TYR A 765 54.58 21.64 1.62
N LYS A 766 55.68 22.22 1.12
CA LYS A 766 55.71 23.53 0.49
C LYS A 766 54.90 23.52 -0.81
N LEU A 767 53.77 24.22 -0.83
CA LEU A 767 52.96 24.46 -2.02
C LEU A 767 53.65 25.47 -2.93
N THR A 768 53.50 25.37 -4.25
CA THR A 768 54.08 26.34 -5.22
C THR A 768 53.03 27.20 -5.92
N ILE A 769 51.75 26.86 -5.70
CA ILE A 769 50.59 27.56 -6.24
C ILE A 769 49.62 27.92 -5.08
N PRO A 770 48.79 28.95 -5.25
CA PRO A 770 47.74 29.34 -4.32
C PRO A 770 46.84 28.17 -3.90
N ILE A 771 46.22 28.30 -2.72
CA ILE A 771 45.12 27.41 -2.37
C ILE A 771 43.89 27.79 -3.19
N ILE A 772 43.52 29.08 -3.19
CA ILE A 772 42.41 29.60 -4.00
C ILE A 772 42.97 30.55 -5.06
N ASN A 773 42.65 30.32 -6.33
CA ASN A 773 43.03 31.20 -7.44
C ASN A 773 41.84 31.59 -8.32
N ILE A 774 41.63 32.89 -8.53
CA ILE A 774 40.62 33.42 -9.45
C ILE A 774 41.29 33.80 -10.78
N GLN A 775 40.78 33.27 -11.91
CA GLN A 775 41.47 33.27 -13.21
C GLN A 775 40.89 34.19 -14.28
N ASP A 776 39.61 34.57 -14.21
CA ASP A 776 38.92 35.33 -15.26
C ASP A 776 38.09 36.47 -14.68
N THR A 777 37.80 37.49 -15.50
CA THR A 777 36.99 38.65 -15.12
C THR A 777 35.58 38.25 -14.69
N ASP A 778 34.87 39.14 -13.99
CA ASP A 778 33.48 38.94 -13.53
C ASP A 778 33.30 37.84 -12.46
N SER A 779 34.39 37.29 -11.94
CA SER A 779 34.36 36.24 -10.92
C SER A 779 34.07 36.80 -9.52
N ILE A 780 33.33 36.03 -8.71
CA ILE A 780 33.06 36.36 -7.31
C ILE A 780 33.66 35.27 -6.42
N LEU A 781 34.46 35.67 -5.44
CA LEU A 781 34.92 34.81 -4.36
C LEU A 781 34.33 35.27 -3.03
N GLU A 782 33.50 34.42 -2.41
CA GLU A 782 32.93 34.65 -1.10
C GLU A 782 33.42 33.59 -0.11
N LEU A 783 34.03 34.01 0.98
CA LEU A 783 34.50 33.17 2.07
C LEU A 783 33.77 33.61 3.35
N ASP A 784 32.99 32.73 3.96
CA ASP A 784 32.38 33.00 5.26
C ASP A 784 32.69 31.87 6.24
N THR A 785 33.28 32.26 7.37
CA THR A 785 33.72 31.34 8.42
C THR A 785 34.64 30.28 7.83
N VAL A 786 35.68 30.70 7.09
CA VAL A 786 36.69 29.81 6.49
C VAL A 786 38.01 29.95 7.24
N THR A 787 38.61 28.82 7.60
CA THR A 787 39.89 28.79 8.31
C THR A 787 40.98 28.23 7.41
N PHE A 788 42.07 28.98 7.21
CA PHE A 788 43.30 28.54 6.55
C PHE A 788 44.37 28.35 7.62
N SER A 789 44.88 27.12 7.79
CA SER A 789 45.81 26.83 8.89
C SER A 789 46.96 25.91 8.53
N GLY A 790 48.18 26.29 8.93
CA GLY A 790 49.38 25.45 8.76
C GLY A 790 49.74 25.31 7.29
N ILE A 791 49.95 26.42 6.61
CA ILE A 791 50.20 26.46 5.16
C ILE A 791 51.61 26.97 4.90
N GLN A 792 52.37 26.22 4.10
CA GLN A 792 53.69 26.60 3.62
C GLN A 792 53.60 26.87 2.11
N LEU A 793 53.90 28.09 1.68
CA LEU A 793 53.82 28.52 0.28
C LEU A 793 55.21 29.00 -0.19
N SER A 794 55.71 28.43 -1.26
CA SER A 794 57.02 28.71 -1.84
C SER A 794 56.90 28.92 -3.35
N PRO A 795 56.39 30.08 -3.80
CA PRO A 795 56.16 30.31 -5.23
C PRO A 795 57.45 30.25 -6.04
N ALA A 796 57.37 29.66 -7.23
CA ALA A 796 58.55 29.39 -8.05
C ALA A 796 58.98 30.56 -8.95
N THR A 797 58.01 31.31 -9.50
CA THR A 797 58.25 32.31 -10.57
C THR A 797 58.03 33.75 -10.12
N GLU A 798 57.00 33.98 -9.31
CA GLU A 798 56.55 35.30 -8.88
C GLU A 798 55.84 35.18 -7.53
N ALA A 799 55.63 36.31 -6.84
CA ALA A 799 54.94 36.34 -5.57
C ALA A 799 53.46 35.93 -5.72
N LYS A 800 52.97 35.05 -4.83
CA LYS A 800 51.59 34.54 -4.87
C LYS A 800 50.86 34.66 -3.54
N GLY A 801 49.54 34.65 -3.61
CA GLY A 801 48.67 34.62 -2.43
C GLY A 801 48.31 33.19 -2.04
N ILE A 802 47.96 32.94 -0.77
CA ILE A 802 47.20 31.73 -0.41
C ILE A 802 45.81 31.82 -1.06
N VAL A 803 45.17 32.98 -0.94
CA VAL A 803 44.07 33.43 -1.79
C VAL A 803 44.65 34.45 -2.78
N HIS A 804 44.60 34.13 -4.06
CA HIS A 804 45.19 34.93 -5.13
C HIS A 804 44.13 35.33 -6.15
N ILE A 805 44.01 36.63 -6.38
CA ILE A 805 43.10 37.23 -7.36
C ILE A 805 43.97 38.09 -8.27
N ASN A 806 44.06 37.71 -9.54
CA ASN A 806 44.88 38.41 -10.53
C ASN A 806 44.09 38.76 -11.81
N VAL A 807 42.85 39.22 -11.62
CA VAL A 807 41.94 39.55 -12.72
C VAL A 807 41.04 40.71 -12.32
N ASP A 808 40.74 41.59 -13.27
CA ASP A 808 39.89 42.76 -13.06
C ASP A 808 38.40 42.40 -13.02
N ASN A 809 37.57 43.38 -12.67
CA ASN A 809 36.11 43.23 -12.52
C ASN A 809 35.65 42.11 -11.57
N SER A 810 36.46 41.76 -10.58
CA SER A 810 36.17 40.69 -9.63
C SER A 810 35.71 41.23 -8.27
N GLN A 811 34.92 40.42 -7.54
CA GLN A 811 34.50 40.74 -6.18
C GLN A 811 35.04 39.70 -5.20
N PHE A 812 35.66 40.17 -4.12
CA PHE A 812 36.16 39.36 -3.02
C PHE A 812 35.50 39.75 -1.71
N ILE A 813 34.88 38.78 -1.05
CA ILE A 813 34.23 38.95 0.25
C ILE A 813 34.82 37.91 1.20
N ALA A 814 35.38 38.35 2.32
CA ALA A 814 35.80 37.47 3.41
C ALA A 814 35.13 37.92 4.71
N GLN A 815 34.40 37.02 5.36
CA GLN A 815 33.70 37.28 6.61
C GLN A 815 34.07 36.22 7.66
N SER A 816 34.41 36.66 8.87
CA SER A 816 34.71 35.78 10.01
C SER A 816 35.75 34.69 9.69
N CYS A 817 36.66 34.96 8.76
CA CYS A 817 37.67 33.99 8.32
C CYS A 817 38.92 34.07 9.18
N ILE A 818 39.63 32.95 9.32
CA ILE A 818 40.87 32.86 10.11
C ILE A 818 42.01 32.41 9.21
N PHE A 819 43.07 33.21 9.13
CA PHE A 819 44.31 32.91 8.44
C PHE A 819 45.38 32.75 9.50
N GLN A 820 45.90 31.54 9.72
CA GLN A 820 46.84 31.32 10.82
C GLN A 820 47.98 30.35 10.53
N ASN A 821 49.12 30.59 11.17
CA ASN A 821 50.31 29.73 11.10
C ASN A 821 50.75 29.49 9.64
N MET A 822 51.17 30.57 8.99
CA MET A 822 51.55 30.58 7.58
C MET A 822 53.03 30.94 7.43
N ASP A 823 53.71 30.26 6.52
CA ASP A 823 55.10 30.53 6.16
C ASP A 823 55.21 30.62 4.63
N ILE A 824 55.55 31.81 4.13
CA ILE A 824 55.61 32.13 2.70
C ILE A 824 57.04 32.56 2.36
N ASP A 825 57.73 31.81 1.49
CA ASP A 825 59.14 32.06 1.17
C ASP A 825 59.42 32.14 -0.35
N SER A 826 60.68 31.97 -0.76
CA SER A 826 61.11 32.00 -2.17
C SER A 826 60.87 33.35 -2.86
N GLN A 827 59.96 33.42 -3.84
CA GLN A 827 59.62 34.64 -4.58
C GLN A 827 58.69 35.59 -3.78
N GLY A 828 58.33 35.20 -2.56
CA GLY A 828 57.47 35.99 -1.67
C GLY A 828 55.98 35.73 -1.87
N GLY A 829 55.16 36.50 -1.18
CA GLY A 829 53.70 36.35 -1.27
C GLY A 829 52.93 36.87 -0.07
N ASN A 830 51.64 36.51 0.00
CA ASN A 830 50.70 37.07 0.99
C ASN A 830 49.66 36.02 1.39
N ALA A 831 48.97 36.19 2.51
CA ALA A 831 47.78 35.39 2.77
C ALA A 831 46.67 35.70 1.75
N ILE A 832 46.45 36.98 1.46
CA ILE A 832 45.55 37.47 0.42
C ILE A 832 46.35 38.39 -0.49
N ARG A 833 46.44 38.03 -1.78
CA ARG A 833 47.10 38.85 -2.81
C ARG A 833 46.09 39.21 -3.89
N ILE A 834 45.81 40.51 -4.03
CA ILE A 834 44.91 41.07 -5.04
C ILE A 834 45.74 41.91 -5.99
N VAL A 835 45.87 41.45 -7.23
CA VAL A 835 46.60 42.14 -8.30
C VAL A 835 45.58 42.54 -9.36
N ASN A 836 45.55 43.83 -9.74
CA ASN A 836 44.67 44.32 -10.78
C ASN A 836 45.47 44.58 -12.05
N GLU A 837 45.69 43.53 -12.84
CA GLU A 837 46.41 43.59 -14.13
C GLU A 837 45.55 44.10 -15.29
N GLY A 838 44.24 44.28 -15.09
CA GLY A 838 43.29 44.66 -16.13
C GLY A 838 42.98 46.15 -16.18
N SER A 839 41.77 46.50 -16.61
CA SER A 839 41.32 47.90 -16.78
C SER A 839 40.07 48.26 -15.98
N SER A 840 39.49 47.29 -15.27
CA SER A 840 38.27 47.41 -14.48
C SER A 840 38.55 47.34 -12.97
N SER A 841 37.61 47.78 -12.14
CA SER A 841 37.76 47.78 -10.68
C SER A 841 37.63 46.40 -10.05
N ILE A 842 38.40 46.10 -9.01
CA ILE A 842 38.20 44.96 -8.09
C ILE A 842 37.61 45.48 -6.78
N THR A 843 36.61 44.80 -6.22
CA THR A 843 36.05 45.15 -4.90
C THR A 843 36.36 44.07 -3.86
N GLY A 844 37.21 44.40 -2.89
CA GLY A 844 37.52 43.58 -1.71
C GLY A 844 36.80 44.08 -0.45
N THR A 845 36.11 43.19 0.25
CA THR A 845 35.49 43.45 1.56
C THR A 845 35.90 42.36 2.55
N ILE A 846 36.49 42.77 3.67
CA ILE A 846 37.02 41.87 4.70
C ILE A 846 36.41 42.28 6.04
N LYS A 847 35.71 41.36 6.71
CA LYS A 847 34.87 41.63 7.89
C LYS A 847 35.11 40.63 9.00
N GLY A 848 35.49 41.08 10.19
CA GLY A 848 35.71 40.20 11.35
C GLY A 848 36.72 39.07 11.11
N CYS A 849 37.65 39.24 10.17
CA CYS A 849 38.66 38.24 9.85
C CYS A 849 39.88 38.37 10.76
N GLN A 850 40.54 37.25 11.05
CA GLN A 850 41.75 37.18 11.87
C GLN A 850 42.94 36.70 11.04
N PHE A 851 44.08 37.36 11.19
CA PHE A 851 45.35 37.06 10.53
C PHE A 851 46.41 36.88 11.62
N ASN A 852 46.74 35.63 11.93
CA ASN A 852 47.49 35.27 13.14
C ASN A 852 48.78 34.53 12.78
N ASN A 853 49.94 35.07 13.16
CA ASN A 853 51.24 34.41 12.97
C ASN A 853 51.50 34.04 11.49
N ILE A 854 51.58 35.07 10.65
CA ILE A 854 51.85 34.96 9.22
C ILE A 854 53.26 35.47 8.96
N LYS A 855 54.10 34.66 8.32
CA LYS A 855 55.45 35.03 7.91
C LYS A 855 55.53 35.02 6.40
N SER A 856 56.10 36.06 5.82
CA SER A 856 56.34 36.14 4.39
C SER A 856 57.67 36.84 4.05
N ILE A 857 58.13 36.66 2.81
CA ILE A 857 59.24 37.42 2.22
C ILE A 857 58.67 38.40 1.20
N GLY A 858 59.21 39.63 1.16
CA GLY A 858 58.86 40.64 0.17
C GLY A 858 59.21 40.20 -1.25
N ASP A 859 58.43 40.67 -2.22
CA ASP A 859 58.61 40.28 -3.62
C ASP A 859 59.85 40.90 -4.29
N SER A 860 60.00 40.66 -5.59
CA SER A 860 61.14 41.16 -6.39
C SER A 860 61.24 42.69 -6.45
N ASN A 861 60.22 43.43 -6.01
CA ASN A 861 60.18 44.88 -5.92
C ASN A 861 60.18 45.38 -4.46
N GLY A 862 60.31 44.48 -3.47
CA GLY A 862 60.28 44.83 -2.05
C GLY A 862 58.89 45.16 -1.54
N GLN A 863 57.85 44.74 -2.25
CA GLN A 863 56.47 44.88 -1.80
C GLN A 863 56.17 43.74 -0.83
N GLY A 864 55.60 44.07 0.33
CA GLY A 864 55.32 43.11 1.40
C GLY A 864 53.84 42.91 1.63
N GLY A 865 53.40 43.10 2.88
CA GLY A 865 52.03 42.91 3.33
C GLY A 865 51.73 41.45 3.63
N SER A 866 52.39 40.84 4.62
CA SER A 866 52.32 39.38 4.82
C SER A 866 50.88 38.84 4.90
N ALA A 867 49.94 39.61 5.46
CA ALA A 867 48.52 39.29 5.42
C ALA A 867 47.87 39.71 4.10
N ILE A 868 47.89 41.00 3.75
CA ILE A 868 47.17 41.53 2.59
C ILE A 868 48.13 42.35 1.71
N PHE A 869 48.14 42.02 0.43
CA PHE A 869 48.66 42.87 -0.63
C PHE A 869 47.54 43.22 -1.60
N MET A 870 47.43 44.50 -1.97
CA MET A 870 46.53 44.93 -3.02
C MET A 870 47.11 46.02 -3.92
N GLU A 871 47.03 45.80 -5.24
CA GLU A 871 47.11 46.86 -6.25
C GLU A 871 45.72 47.48 -6.45
N ASN A 872 45.49 48.62 -5.81
CA ASN A 872 44.24 49.36 -5.85
C ASN A 872 44.23 50.35 -7.03
N LYS A 873 44.15 49.79 -8.25
CA LYS A 873 44.14 50.54 -9.52
C LYS A 873 42.74 50.59 -10.13
N HIS A 874 42.51 51.45 -11.11
CA HIS A 874 41.28 51.47 -11.93
C HIS A 874 39.96 51.60 -11.13
N GLY A 875 39.96 52.39 -10.04
CA GLY A 875 38.76 52.59 -9.21
C GLY A 875 38.42 51.40 -8.30
N SER A 876 39.39 50.52 -8.03
CA SER A 876 39.22 49.38 -7.12
C SER A 876 38.93 49.84 -5.68
N LYS A 877 38.43 48.90 -4.87
CA LYS A 877 37.98 49.17 -3.50
C LYS A 877 38.47 48.10 -2.55
N LEU A 878 38.96 48.50 -1.38
CA LEU A 878 39.24 47.61 -0.26
C LEU A 878 38.65 48.17 1.03
N ILE A 879 37.75 47.41 1.64
CA ILE A 879 37.10 47.77 2.91
C ILE A 879 37.41 46.70 3.95
N ILE A 880 38.00 47.10 5.06
CA ILE A 880 38.28 46.27 6.24
C ILE A 880 37.43 46.78 7.39
N ASP A 881 36.61 45.92 7.99
CA ASP A 881 35.54 46.30 8.93
C ASP A 881 35.27 45.21 9.98
N ASP A 882 34.34 45.48 10.90
CA ASP A 882 33.78 44.52 11.85
C ASP A 882 34.84 43.83 12.76
N ASN A 883 35.77 44.61 13.33
CA ASN A 883 36.84 44.15 14.24
C ASN A 883 37.77 43.09 13.61
N CYS A 884 38.33 43.36 12.44
CA CYS A 884 39.40 42.50 11.89
C CYS A 884 40.66 42.56 12.76
N GLU A 885 41.39 41.45 12.88
CA GLU A 885 42.61 41.36 13.70
C GLU A 885 43.81 40.91 12.87
N PHE A 886 44.92 41.64 12.98
CA PHE A 886 46.20 41.33 12.37
C PHE A 886 47.23 41.21 13.49
N TYR A 887 47.60 39.98 13.84
CA TYR A 887 48.47 39.67 14.95
C TYR A 887 49.71 38.92 14.48
N LYS A 888 50.90 39.47 14.74
CA LYS A 888 52.19 38.86 14.34
C LYS A 888 52.25 38.53 12.84
N CYS A 889 51.88 39.51 12.02
CA CYS A 889 52.05 39.46 10.57
C CYS A 889 53.42 40.06 10.23
N ASN A 890 54.36 39.20 9.83
CA ASN A 890 55.77 39.54 9.73
C ASN A 890 56.28 39.40 8.28
N ILE A 891 56.96 40.42 7.79
CA ILE A 891 57.58 40.43 6.46
C ILE A 891 59.10 40.56 6.58
N ASP A 892 59.84 39.70 5.87
CA ASP A 892 61.28 39.82 5.65
C ASP A 892 61.55 40.42 4.26
N LYS A 893 62.53 41.32 4.13
CA LYS A 893 62.98 41.92 2.86
C LYS A 893 61.89 42.69 2.09
N GLY A 894 60.93 43.28 2.79
CA GLY A 894 59.76 43.94 2.18
C GLY A 894 59.38 45.25 2.85
N ASN A 895 58.16 45.72 2.59
CA ASN A 895 57.53 46.85 3.28
C ASN A 895 56.10 46.46 3.66
N GLY A 896 55.57 46.98 4.77
CA GLY A 896 54.22 46.63 5.23
C GLY A 896 54.21 45.27 5.94
N GLY A 897 54.26 45.25 7.27
CA GLY A 897 54.25 44.00 8.03
C GLY A 897 52.96 43.19 7.79
N ALA A 898 51.80 43.79 8.05
CA ALA A 898 50.49 43.19 7.81
C ALA A 898 49.93 43.52 6.43
N ILE A 899 49.89 44.80 6.05
CA ILE A 899 49.20 45.28 4.84
C ILE A 899 50.16 46.08 3.97
N TYR A 900 50.19 45.76 2.68
CA TYR A 900 50.80 46.58 1.64
C TYR A 900 49.72 46.98 0.62
N ILE A 901 49.58 48.27 0.35
CA ILE A 901 48.64 48.75 -0.65
C ILE A 901 49.28 49.79 -1.56
N ASP A 902 49.11 49.59 -2.87
CA ASP A 902 49.55 50.50 -3.94
C ASP A 902 48.33 51.09 -4.65
N ILE A 903 48.15 52.41 -4.58
CA ILE A 903 46.92 53.09 -4.99
C ILE A 903 47.14 53.94 -6.24
N ASP A 904 46.24 53.85 -7.21
CA ASP A 904 46.11 54.87 -8.27
C ASP A 904 45.17 55.99 -7.80
N PHE A 905 45.74 57.09 -7.31
CA PHE A 905 45.00 58.23 -6.79
C PHE A 905 44.25 59.02 -7.86
N THR A 906 44.53 58.79 -9.16
CA THR A 906 43.82 59.45 -10.25
C THR A 906 42.46 58.83 -10.54
N SER A 907 42.24 57.61 -10.04
CA SER A 907 41.00 56.84 -10.22
C SER A 907 40.03 57.00 -9.05
N GLU A 908 38.78 56.54 -9.19
CA GLU A 908 37.78 56.56 -8.11
C GLU A 908 37.96 55.44 -7.08
N PHE A 909 39.17 55.28 -6.56
CA PHE A 909 39.52 54.22 -5.62
C PHE A 909 38.79 54.37 -4.27
N GLU A 910 38.72 53.29 -3.49
CA GLU A 910 38.46 53.36 -2.04
C GLU A 910 39.42 52.46 -1.27
N PHE A 911 39.99 52.96 -0.17
CA PHE A 911 40.67 52.14 0.83
C PHE A 911 40.25 52.57 2.23
N LYS A 912 39.52 51.70 2.92
CA LYS A 912 38.92 52.03 4.21
C LYS A 912 39.20 50.95 5.26
N ILE A 913 39.72 51.35 6.41
CA ILE A 913 39.79 50.56 7.63
C ILE A 913 38.83 51.20 8.64
N LYS A 914 37.66 50.58 8.76
CA LYS A 914 36.56 51.06 9.61
C LYS A 914 36.59 50.50 11.03
N ASP A 915 37.09 49.29 11.21
CA ASP A 915 37.39 48.70 12.52
C ASP A 915 38.37 47.53 12.36
N ALA A 916 39.62 47.74 12.80
CA ALA A 916 40.63 46.69 12.82
C ALA A 916 41.69 46.92 13.91
N LEU A 917 42.28 45.84 14.43
CA LEU A 917 43.46 45.85 15.30
C LEU A 917 44.66 45.31 14.54
N ILE A 918 45.76 46.07 14.50
CA ILE A 918 47.05 45.67 13.94
C ILE A 918 48.08 45.67 15.06
N GLN A 919 48.48 44.47 15.47
CA GLN A 919 49.26 44.24 16.66
C GLN A 919 50.50 43.36 16.42
N ASP A 920 51.62 43.76 17.02
CA ASP A 920 52.88 43.02 17.08
C ASP A 920 53.37 42.53 15.70
N CYS A 921 53.07 43.29 14.65
CA CYS A 921 53.52 43.04 13.28
C CYS A 921 54.94 43.60 13.08
N GLU A 922 55.77 42.86 12.35
CA GLU A 922 57.19 43.19 12.15
C GLU A 922 57.55 43.28 10.67
N GLU A 923 58.34 44.28 10.32
CA GLU A 923 58.97 44.41 9.02
C GLU A 923 60.50 44.41 9.17
N LYS A 924 61.21 43.70 8.26
CA LYS A 924 62.68 43.66 8.19
C LYS A 924 63.22 44.10 6.83
N ALA A 925 64.06 45.13 6.85
CA ALA A 925 64.75 45.64 5.67
C ALA A 925 65.76 44.64 5.08
N ASP A 926 65.87 44.64 3.74
CA ASP A 926 66.98 44.06 2.98
C ASP A 926 67.96 45.16 2.52
N PRO A 927 69.15 45.26 3.13
CA PRO A 927 70.13 46.29 2.78
C PRO A 927 70.78 46.05 1.41
N THR A 928 70.53 44.89 0.77
CA THR A 928 71.14 44.52 -0.52
C THR A 928 70.31 44.92 -1.74
N LYS A 929 69.06 45.37 -1.54
CA LYS A 929 68.15 45.76 -2.63
C LYS A 929 68.40 47.20 -3.07
N ARG A 930 68.17 47.46 -4.37
CA ARG A 930 68.31 48.80 -4.99
C ARG A 930 67.13 49.73 -4.68
N TYR A 931 66.00 49.18 -4.25
CA TYR A 931 64.79 49.89 -3.84
C TYR A 931 64.62 49.84 -2.32
N PRO A 932 63.94 50.82 -1.71
CA PRO A 932 63.78 50.88 -0.26
C PRO A 932 62.89 49.75 0.26
N THR A 933 63.40 49.02 1.25
CA THR A 933 62.67 48.11 2.14
C THR A 933 62.82 48.66 3.57
N GLY A 934 62.16 48.12 4.58
CA GLY A 934 62.34 48.63 5.96
C GLY A 934 61.21 49.49 6.51
N TYR A 935 60.10 49.66 5.80
CA TYR A 935 59.11 50.67 6.15
C TYR A 935 57.71 50.08 6.37
N GLY A 936 56.98 50.62 7.36
CA GLY A 936 55.58 50.27 7.61
C GLY A 936 55.40 48.97 8.39
N GLY A 937 55.70 48.93 9.69
CA GLY A 937 55.66 47.68 10.48
C GLY A 937 54.25 47.07 10.61
N GLY A 938 53.20 47.87 10.50
CA GLY A 938 51.83 47.40 10.32
C GLY A 938 51.37 47.54 8.87
N ILE A 939 51.33 48.76 8.35
CA ILE A 939 50.85 49.11 7.01
C ILE A 939 51.90 49.90 6.25
N PHE A 940 52.09 49.57 4.98
CA PHE A 940 52.77 50.43 4.00
C PHE A 940 51.79 50.82 2.89
N LEU A 941 51.57 52.12 2.73
CA LEU A 941 50.68 52.71 1.73
C LEU A 941 51.53 53.55 0.76
N THR A 942 51.40 53.25 -0.53
CA THR A 942 52.02 54.02 -1.61
C THR A 942 51.03 54.23 -2.73
N GLY A 943 51.39 55.04 -3.72
CA GLY A 943 50.59 55.16 -4.93
C GLY A 943 51.18 56.07 -5.98
N SER A 944 50.41 56.24 -7.06
CA SER A 944 50.71 57.14 -8.17
C SER A 944 49.60 58.19 -8.33
N GLY A 945 49.97 59.37 -8.85
CA GLY A 945 49.06 60.52 -8.92
C GLY A 945 48.97 61.31 -7.61
N ASP A 946 48.14 62.35 -7.62
CA ASP A 946 47.91 63.22 -6.47
C ASP A 946 46.59 62.84 -5.80
N TYR A 947 46.61 62.53 -4.51
CA TYR A 947 45.39 62.30 -3.73
C TYR A 947 44.64 63.62 -3.49
N ASP A 948 43.32 63.62 -3.69
CA ASP A 948 42.42 64.71 -3.29
C ASP A 948 41.75 64.35 -1.94
N PRO A 949 42.16 64.97 -0.82
CA PRO A 949 41.62 64.68 0.50
C PRO A 949 40.12 64.97 0.64
N SER A 950 39.54 65.84 -0.20
CA SER A 950 38.11 66.17 -0.16
C SER A 950 37.20 64.99 -0.53
N THR A 951 37.76 63.99 -1.21
CA THR A 951 37.04 62.79 -1.65
C THR A 951 36.74 61.81 -0.52
N LEU A 952 37.48 61.87 0.60
CA LEU A 952 37.36 60.95 1.75
C LEU A 952 37.43 59.45 1.35
N ARG A 953 38.14 59.16 0.25
CA ARG A 953 38.28 57.80 -0.32
C ARG A 953 39.31 56.95 0.43
N LEU A 954 40.26 57.58 1.12
CA LEU A 954 41.17 56.97 2.08
C LEU A 954 40.70 57.27 3.52
N ASP A 955 40.23 56.25 4.25
CA ASP A 955 39.75 56.39 5.64
C ASP A 955 40.33 55.28 6.54
N LEU A 956 41.24 55.64 7.45
CA LEU A 956 41.89 54.71 8.38
C LEU A 956 41.48 54.93 9.84
N LYS A 957 40.41 55.70 10.10
CA LYS A 957 40.06 56.15 11.47
C LYS A 957 39.72 55.01 12.43
N GLY A 958 39.29 53.87 11.89
CA GLY A 958 38.89 52.69 12.64
C GLY A 958 40.03 51.79 13.08
N MET A 959 41.25 52.12 12.68
CA MET A 959 42.42 51.29 12.94
C MET A 959 42.96 51.52 14.36
N ARG A 960 43.19 50.43 15.08
CA ARG A 960 43.95 50.38 16.35
C ARG A 960 45.31 49.73 16.08
N ILE A 961 46.38 50.33 16.57
CA ILE A 961 47.76 49.88 16.35
C ILE A 961 48.48 49.66 17.67
N LEU A 962 49.18 48.53 17.83
CA LEU A 962 49.88 48.19 19.08
C LEU A 962 51.16 47.39 18.81
N GLY A 963 52.30 47.81 19.36
CA GLY A 963 53.51 46.96 19.39
C GLY A 963 54.18 46.65 18.04
N ASN A 964 53.77 47.29 16.94
CA ASN A 964 54.35 47.05 15.61
C ASN A 964 55.77 47.64 15.47
N THR A 965 56.64 46.99 14.69
CA THR A 965 58.05 47.38 14.50
C THR A 965 58.48 47.39 13.03
N ALA A 966 59.29 48.38 12.65
CA ALA A 966 59.89 48.51 11.31
C ALA A 966 61.36 48.91 11.43
N ASN A 967 62.22 48.43 10.52
CA ASN A 967 63.66 48.65 10.59
C ASN A 967 64.07 50.10 10.30
N ASN A 968 63.47 50.72 9.29
CA ASN A 968 63.85 52.06 8.80
C ASN A 968 62.86 53.15 9.21
N GLY A 969 61.55 52.88 9.25
CA GLY A 969 60.58 53.88 9.70
C GLY A 969 59.11 53.51 9.52
N GLY A 970 58.22 54.23 10.21
CA GLY A 970 56.78 53.99 10.15
C GLY A 970 56.39 52.70 10.86
N GLN A 971 56.62 52.64 12.17
CA GLN A 971 56.49 51.45 13.01
C GLN A 971 55.12 50.78 12.88
N SER A 972 54.05 51.56 12.72
CA SER A 972 52.70 51.03 12.45
C SER A 972 52.16 51.41 11.08
N LEU A 973 52.41 52.64 10.60
CA LEU A 973 51.97 53.10 9.29
C LEU A 973 53.10 53.89 8.64
N TYR A 974 53.39 53.59 7.37
CA TYR A 974 54.24 54.41 6.51
C TYR A 974 53.46 54.76 5.24
N VAL A 975 53.48 56.04 4.86
CA VAL A 975 52.74 56.58 3.71
C VAL A 975 53.73 57.26 2.77
N ALA A 976 53.77 56.85 1.51
CA ALA A 976 54.63 57.39 0.47
C ALA A 976 53.79 57.93 -0.71
N ILE A 977 53.47 59.23 -0.68
CA ILE A 977 52.67 59.92 -1.72
C ILE A 977 53.25 61.31 -2.03
N THR A 978 52.97 61.86 -3.22
CA THR A 978 53.54 63.13 -3.73
C THR A 978 53.13 64.38 -2.94
N LYS A 979 51.95 64.37 -2.31
CA LYS A 979 51.37 65.50 -1.56
C LYS A 979 50.98 65.14 -0.11
N LEU A 980 51.87 64.46 0.61
CA LEU A 980 51.58 63.95 1.97
C LEU A 980 51.16 65.02 3.00
N ALA A 981 51.55 66.28 2.81
CA ALA A 981 51.23 67.36 3.74
C ALA A 981 49.84 67.97 3.56
N GLU A 982 49.19 67.71 2.41
CA GLU A 982 47.80 68.08 2.09
C GLU A 982 46.84 66.99 2.57
#